data_AF-A0A1S3ZBL1-F1
#
_entry.id   AF-A0A1S3ZBL1-F1
#
_cell.length_a   1.000
_cell.length_b   1.000
_cell.length_c   1.000
_cell.angle_alpha   90.00
_cell.angle_beta   90.00
_cell.angle_gamma   90.00
#
_symmetry.space_group_name_H-M   'P 1'
#
loop_
_entity.id
_entity.type
_entity.pdbx_description
1 polymer ?
#
loop_
_entity_poly.entity_id
_entity_poly.type
_entity_poly.pdbx_seq_one_letter_code
_entity_poly.pdbx_strand_id
1 'polypeptide(L)'
;MSEPKKLILHGDLELHIIQARHLPNMDITSARLRRCFTLGGICRKPPDSTVDGGDDGDRTSQPDKKNQHRKIITSDPYVTVSAPQTALARTRIIPNSQYPVWDEHFRIPLAHPMAFLEFRVKDDDLFGAEIMGKVKIPAESIATGDVISGWFPIIGPSGKPPKPNSALKVQMKFFPYDTNSLYTRGIASDPQHLGVRNTYFPLRKGSSVKLYQDAHVSNNVKFPDIKLEKGTNFEHNKCWEDICYAISEAHHLIYIVGWSVYHKIKLIREPTRPLPRGGDLTLGELLKYKSQEGVRVLLLVWDDKTSHDKFFINTAGVMGTHDEETKKFFKHSSVICVLSPRYASSKLSIMKQQVVGTMFTHHQKCILVDTQAPGNNRKITAFLGGLDLCDGRYDTPEHRLFRDLDTVFKDDFHQPQFPPGTKAPREPWHDLHCRIDGPAAYDVLINFAQRWRRATKWREFAFFKKTMSRWNDDAMLKIERISWILSPAFAVFKVGTEIPADDPKLYVAGEDHPENWHVQIFRSIDSGSVQGFPKSIDVAKAQNLISSKDLVVDKSIESAYIQAIRSAQHFIYIENQYFLGSSYAWPSYKDAGADHLVPMELALKIASKIRARERFCVYVVLPMWPEGDPKSVTGQEILYWQSQTMQMMYQVIARELKSMQLVDSHPLDYLNFYCLGNREANGQFANDADKVSDSYKFQRFMIYVHAKGMIVDDEYVILGSANINQRSLAGSKDTEIAMGAYQPHHSWAKKQQHPRGQVYGYRMSLWAEHLGMLEDSFQEPEAFECVKRVNEVAEDNWKRYTAEIFTELQGHLLKYPIQVDADGKVCPLPDYECFPDVGGKILGNPSPTIPDVLTT
;
A
#
# COMPACT_ATOMS: atom_id res chain seq x y z
N MET A 1 -15.81 -29.96 27.31
CA MET A 1 -14.43 -29.44 27.21
C MET A 1 -14.55 -27.94 27.07
N SER A 2 -13.96 -27.15 27.97
CA SER A 2 -13.91 -25.69 27.83
C SER A 2 -13.15 -25.33 26.55
N GLU A 3 -13.61 -24.32 25.80
CA GLU A 3 -12.84 -23.81 24.67
C GLU A 3 -11.44 -23.38 25.14
N PRO A 4 -10.36 -23.70 24.40
CA PRO A 4 -9.02 -23.28 24.76
C PRO A 4 -8.94 -21.74 24.81
N LYS A 5 -8.34 -21.21 25.87
CA LYS A 5 -8.19 -19.77 26.11
C LYS A 5 -7.45 -19.13 24.92
N LYS A 6 -8.03 -18.07 24.35
CA LYS A 6 -7.39 -17.29 23.27
C LYS A 6 -6.51 -16.21 23.91
N LEU A 7 -5.27 -16.11 23.44
CA LEU A 7 -4.34 -15.04 23.79
C LEU A 7 -4.05 -14.18 22.56
N ILE A 8 -3.80 -12.89 22.76
CA ILE A 8 -3.30 -12.01 21.71
C ILE A 8 -1.78 -12.09 21.75
N LEU A 9 -1.18 -12.69 20.71
CA LEU A 9 0.27 -12.62 20.52
C LEU A 9 0.58 -11.33 19.75
N HIS A 10 1.12 -10.34 20.46
CA HIS A 10 1.52 -9.04 19.92
C HIS A 10 3.03 -8.85 20.01
N GLY A 11 3.71 -8.85 18.86
CA GLY A 11 5.18 -8.81 18.80
C GLY A 11 5.73 -9.44 17.54
N ASP A 12 6.98 -9.93 17.60
CA ASP A 12 7.67 -10.56 16.48
C ASP A 12 7.97 -12.02 16.77
N LEU A 13 7.63 -12.90 15.83
CA LEU A 13 8.00 -14.30 15.87
C LEU A 13 9.16 -14.55 14.92
N GLU A 14 10.32 -14.91 15.46
CA GLU A 14 11.40 -15.51 14.69
C GLU A 14 11.14 -17.02 14.60
N LEU A 15 10.94 -17.52 13.40
CA LEU A 15 10.56 -18.91 13.13
C LEU A 15 11.52 -19.55 12.13
N HIS A 16 12.03 -20.73 12.46
CA HIS A 16 12.85 -21.58 11.62
C HIS A 16 12.14 -22.91 11.38
N ILE A 17 11.75 -23.16 10.13
CA ILE A 17 11.18 -24.43 9.68
C ILE A 17 12.30 -25.24 9.04
N ILE A 18 12.76 -26.28 9.75
CA ILE A 18 13.99 -26.98 9.41
C ILE A 18 13.69 -28.11 8.43
N GLN A 19 12.95 -29.12 8.87
CA GLN A 19 12.70 -30.34 8.08
C GLN A 19 11.49 -31.12 8.59
N ALA A 20 10.96 -32.02 7.78
CA ALA A 20 10.00 -33.04 8.20
C ALA A 20 10.54 -34.44 7.91
N ARG A 21 9.98 -35.44 8.59
CA ARG A 21 10.35 -36.85 8.40
C ARG A 21 9.12 -37.73 8.26
N HIS A 22 9.28 -38.84 7.53
CA HIS A 22 8.28 -39.88 7.37
C HIS A 22 6.92 -39.34 6.86
N LEU A 23 6.93 -38.45 5.88
CA LEU A 23 5.68 -37.95 5.27
C LEU A 23 4.98 -39.05 4.44
N PRO A 24 3.63 -39.03 4.34
CA PRO A 24 2.91 -39.91 3.42
C PRO A 24 3.30 -39.61 1.96
N ASN A 25 3.09 -40.57 1.06
CA ASN A 25 3.24 -40.35 -0.38
C ASN A 25 1.83 -40.19 -0.96
N MET A 26 1.43 -38.95 -1.26
CA MET A 26 0.09 -38.64 -1.77
C MET A 26 -0.03 -38.79 -3.29
N ASP A 27 1.08 -38.69 -4.04
CA ASP A 27 1.05 -38.86 -5.51
C ASP A 27 0.60 -40.27 -5.94
N ILE A 28 0.88 -41.29 -5.14
CA ILE A 28 0.41 -42.66 -5.40
C ILE A 28 -1.12 -42.78 -5.19
N THR A 29 -1.68 -42.05 -4.23
CA THR A 29 -3.13 -42.01 -3.99
C THR A 29 -3.84 -41.23 -5.08
N SER A 30 -3.29 -40.10 -5.52
CA SER A 30 -3.77 -39.30 -6.66
C SER A 30 -3.74 -40.12 -7.97
N ALA A 31 -2.68 -40.90 -8.19
CA ALA A 31 -2.56 -41.80 -9.34
C ALA A 31 -3.56 -42.98 -9.31
N ARG A 32 -3.94 -43.49 -8.12
CA ARG A 32 -4.98 -44.51 -7.98
C ARG A 32 -6.38 -43.96 -8.25
N LEU A 33 -6.71 -42.74 -7.80
CA LEU A 33 -7.97 -42.07 -8.16
C LEU A 33 -8.05 -41.80 -9.67
N ARG A 34 -6.96 -41.37 -10.34
CA ARG A 34 -6.94 -41.20 -11.80
C ARG A 34 -7.37 -42.46 -12.56
N ARG A 35 -6.95 -43.65 -12.09
CA ARG A 35 -7.33 -44.93 -12.72
C ARG A 35 -8.81 -45.28 -12.56
N CYS A 36 -9.47 -44.81 -11.51
CA CYS A 36 -10.89 -45.04 -11.28
C CYS A 36 -11.79 -44.14 -12.15
N PHE A 37 -11.35 -42.93 -12.51
CA PHE A 37 -12.13 -42.01 -13.36
C PHE A 37 -11.95 -42.24 -14.87
N THR A 38 -10.92 -42.97 -15.30
CA THR A 38 -10.70 -43.34 -16.72
C THR A 38 -11.41 -44.63 -17.16
N LEU A 39 -12.16 -45.29 -16.29
CA LEU A 39 -12.93 -46.51 -16.59
C LEU A 39 -14.43 -46.21 -16.71
N GLY A 40 -14.76 -45.23 -17.55
CA GLY A 40 -16.09 -45.06 -18.13
C GLY A 40 -16.00 -45.27 -19.64
N GLY A 41 -15.85 -46.52 -20.09
CA GLY A 41 -15.74 -46.80 -21.53
C GLY A 41 -15.31 -48.24 -21.87
N ILE A 42 -16.31 -49.13 -21.91
CA ILE A 42 -16.40 -50.35 -22.75
C ILE A 42 -15.39 -51.48 -22.47
N CYS A 43 -15.93 -52.54 -21.86
CA CYS A 43 -15.36 -53.89 -21.82
C CYS A 43 -15.09 -54.45 -23.23
N ARG A 44 -13.87 -54.93 -23.48
CA ARG A 44 -13.61 -55.98 -24.48
C ARG A 44 -12.71 -57.07 -23.90
N LYS A 45 -13.19 -58.31 -23.99
CA LYS A 45 -12.53 -59.55 -23.59
C LYS A 45 -11.25 -59.80 -24.41
N PRO A 46 -10.26 -60.56 -23.87
CA PRO A 46 -9.14 -61.05 -24.66
C PRO A 46 -9.53 -62.32 -25.44
N PRO A 47 -8.90 -62.62 -26.59
CA PRO A 47 -8.98 -63.94 -27.20
C PRO A 47 -7.86 -64.85 -26.69
N ASP A 48 -8.24 -66.08 -26.38
CA ASP A 48 -7.39 -67.26 -26.25
C ASP A 48 -6.95 -67.77 -27.64
N SER A 49 -5.70 -68.26 -27.74
CA SER A 49 -5.36 -69.40 -28.62
C SER A 49 -3.95 -69.95 -28.32
N THR A 50 -3.91 -71.12 -27.66
CA THR A 50 -3.21 -72.38 -28.02
C THR A 50 -1.72 -72.38 -28.48
N VAL A 51 -0.84 -73.00 -27.65
CA VAL A 51 0.01 -74.22 -27.88
C VAL A 51 0.29 -74.59 -29.36
N ASP A 52 1.51 -74.85 -29.89
CA ASP A 52 2.54 -75.85 -29.51
C ASP A 52 3.82 -75.74 -30.41
N GLY A 53 4.96 -76.33 -29.98
CA GLY A 53 5.95 -77.03 -30.83
C GLY A 53 7.08 -76.31 -31.61
N GLY A 54 8.35 -76.63 -31.28
CA GLY A 54 9.35 -77.12 -32.25
C GLY A 54 10.45 -76.20 -32.82
N ASP A 55 11.65 -76.32 -32.22
CA ASP A 55 13.01 -76.52 -32.79
C ASP A 55 13.79 -75.50 -33.68
N ASP A 56 15.10 -75.45 -33.34
CA ASP A 56 16.35 -75.09 -34.06
C ASP A 56 16.66 -73.70 -34.66
N GLY A 57 17.88 -73.21 -34.34
CA GLY A 57 18.75 -72.49 -35.30
C GLY A 57 19.26 -71.07 -34.96
N ASP A 58 20.44 -71.00 -34.33
CA ASP A 58 21.59 -70.09 -34.53
C ASP A 58 21.45 -68.55 -34.83
N ARG A 59 22.38 -67.79 -34.24
CA ARG A 59 22.92 -66.44 -34.58
C ARG A 59 22.36 -65.15 -33.93
N THR A 60 23.11 -64.74 -32.89
CA THR A 60 23.70 -63.40 -32.67
C THR A 60 22.87 -62.14 -32.94
N SER A 61 22.42 -61.49 -31.86
CA SER A 61 22.59 -60.03 -31.65
C SER A 61 22.16 -59.65 -30.22
N GLN A 62 22.99 -58.85 -29.55
CA GLN A 62 22.75 -58.33 -28.21
C GLN A 62 21.47 -57.47 -28.15
N PRO A 63 20.64 -57.57 -27.09
CA PRO A 63 19.72 -56.51 -26.74
C PRO A 63 20.26 -55.70 -25.56
N ASP A 64 20.54 -54.44 -25.83
CA ASP A 64 20.75 -53.39 -24.83
C ASP A 64 19.62 -53.39 -23.79
N LYS A 65 19.96 -53.77 -22.55
CA LYS A 65 19.11 -53.52 -21.39
C LYS A 65 19.09 -52.02 -21.11
N LYS A 66 18.16 -51.31 -21.73
CA LYS A 66 17.69 -50.01 -21.22
C LYS A 66 17.08 -50.23 -19.83
N ASN A 67 17.88 -50.02 -18.79
CA ASN A 67 17.40 -49.75 -17.44
C ASN A 67 16.56 -48.47 -17.48
N GLN A 68 15.26 -48.60 -17.73
CA GLN A 68 14.30 -47.59 -17.35
C GLN A 68 14.27 -47.55 -15.81
N HIS A 69 15.11 -46.70 -15.22
CA HIS A 69 14.89 -46.25 -13.85
C HIS A 69 13.48 -45.64 -13.78
N ARG A 70 12.51 -46.39 -13.24
CA ARG A 70 11.25 -45.83 -12.76
C ARG A 70 11.61 -44.72 -11.77
N LYS A 71 11.51 -43.45 -12.19
CA LYS A 71 11.47 -42.32 -11.24
C LYS A 71 10.31 -42.62 -10.30
N ILE A 72 10.61 -42.93 -9.04
CA ILE A 72 9.60 -43.06 -7.99
C ILE A 72 9.06 -41.64 -7.79
N ILE A 73 7.86 -41.38 -8.30
CA ILE A 73 7.15 -40.13 -8.04
C ILE A 73 6.67 -40.19 -6.58
N THR A 74 7.03 -39.18 -5.80
CA THR A 74 6.58 -39.02 -4.41
C THR A 74 6.15 -37.58 -4.20
N SER A 75 5.42 -37.32 -3.12
CA SER A 75 4.98 -35.99 -2.72
C SER A 75 5.99 -34.85 -2.86
N ASP A 76 5.45 -33.67 -3.16
CA ASP A 76 6.07 -32.35 -3.27
C ASP A 76 5.70 -31.46 -2.04
N PRO A 77 6.24 -31.75 -0.84
CA PRO A 77 5.77 -31.13 0.39
C PRO A 77 6.18 -29.65 0.59
N TYR A 78 5.31 -28.92 1.27
CA TYR A 78 5.58 -27.60 1.85
C TYR A 78 4.80 -27.38 3.17
N VAL A 79 5.18 -26.35 3.92
CA VAL A 79 4.52 -25.97 5.18
C VAL A 79 3.85 -24.61 5.04
N THR A 80 2.61 -24.50 5.50
CA THR A 80 1.93 -23.21 5.73
C THR A 80 1.81 -22.98 7.23
N VAL A 81 2.21 -21.81 7.69
CA VAL A 81 2.02 -21.34 9.08
C VAL A 81 0.80 -20.44 9.10
N SER A 82 -0.12 -20.66 10.03
CA SER A 82 -1.36 -19.90 10.11
C SER A 82 -1.75 -19.60 11.55
N ALA A 83 -2.17 -18.36 11.80
CA ALA A 83 -3.11 -18.05 12.86
C ALA A 83 -4.50 -18.58 12.45
N PRO A 84 -5.50 -18.64 13.35
CA PRO A 84 -6.87 -18.87 12.92
C PRO A 84 -7.23 -17.93 11.77
N GLN A 85 -7.74 -18.50 10.66
CA GLN A 85 -8.24 -17.77 9.48
C GLN A 85 -7.20 -17.04 8.62
N THR A 86 -5.99 -16.74 9.14
CA THR A 86 -4.95 -16.01 8.40
C THR A 86 -3.68 -16.85 8.15
N ALA A 87 -3.19 -16.85 6.91
CA ALA A 87 -1.90 -17.45 6.55
C ALA A 87 -0.76 -16.46 6.80
N LEU A 88 0.20 -16.84 7.65
CA LEU A 88 1.29 -15.97 8.11
C LEU A 88 2.59 -16.18 7.34
N ALA A 89 2.90 -17.43 6.99
CA ALA A 89 4.11 -17.78 6.25
C ALA A 89 3.92 -19.08 5.46
N ARG A 90 4.76 -19.28 4.44
CA ARG A 90 4.80 -20.50 3.63
C ARG A 90 6.23 -20.81 3.23
N THR A 91 6.64 -22.06 3.34
CA THR A 91 7.94 -22.54 2.83
C THR A 91 7.89 -22.81 1.32
N ARG A 92 9.08 -22.98 0.71
CA ARG A 92 9.23 -23.53 -0.64
C ARG A 92 8.67 -24.95 -0.71
N ILE A 93 8.27 -25.31 -1.92
CA ILE A 93 7.92 -26.70 -2.26
C ILE A 93 9.22 -27.45 -2.49
N ILE A 94 9.36 -28.62 -1.87
CA ILE A 94 10.49 -29.52 -2.12
C ILE A 94 9.98 -30.65 -2.98
N PRO A 95 10.47 -30.81 -4.21
CA PRO A 95 9.94 -31.84 -5.09
C PRO A 95 10.37 -33.23 -4.63
N ASN A 96 9.46 -34.20 -4.73
CA ASN A 96 9.70 -35.63 -4.60
C ASN A 96 10.47 -36.03 -3.33
N SER A 97 9.95 -35.64 -2.17
CA SER A 97 10.57 -35.97 -0.88
C SER A 97 9.57 -36.32 0.22
N GLN A 98 9.82 -37.45 0.89
CA GLN A 98 9.16 -37.81 2.16
C GLN A 98 9.95 -37.34 3.41
N TYR A 99 11.14 -36.76 3.19
CA TYR A 99 12.05 -36.22 4.20
C TYR A 99 12.53 -34.82 3.77
N PRO A 100 11.61 -33.85 3.57
CA PRO A 100 11.97 -32.53 3.08
C PRO A 100 12.81 -31.76 4.10
N VAL A 101 13.86 -31.09 3.63
CA VAL A 101 14.68 -30.13 4.40
C VAL A 101 14.49 -28.75 3.79
N TRP A 102 13.68 -27.91 4.42
CA TRP A 102 13.42 -26.55 3.95
C TRP A 102 14.51 -25.59 4.39
N ASP A 103 14.93 -25.70 5.64
CA ASP A 103 15.91 -24.80 6.28
C ASP A 103 15.57 -23.32 6.07
N GLU A 104 14.35 -22.94 6.42
CA GLU A 104 13.82 -21.60 6.13
C GLU A 104 13.49 -20.79 7.38
N HIS A 105 14.06 -19.59 7.44
CA HIS A 105 13.78 -18.59 8.47
C HIS A 105 12.69 -17.61 8.01
N PHE A 106 11.85 -17.21 8.95
CA PHE A 106 10.78 -16.22 8.82
C PHE A 106 10.80 -15.28 10.02
N ARG A 107 10.55 -14.00 9.76
CA ARG A 107 10.21 -13.00 10.77
C ARG A 107 8.77 -12.62 10.54
N ILE A 108 7.91 -12.93 11.50
CA ILE A 108 6.45 -12.79 11.35
C ILE A 108 5.96 -11.81 12.40
N PRO A 109 5.51 -10.60 12.02
CA PRO A 109 4.79 -9.74 12.95
C PRO A 109 3.47 -10.41 13.32
N LEU A 110 3.20 -10.50 14.62
CA LEU A 110 1.95 -11.03 15.16
C LEU A 110 1.17 -9.92 15.87
N ALA A 111 -0.13 -9.88 15.61
CA ALA A 111 -1.13 -9.10 16.33
C ALA A 111 -2.46 -9.89 16.41
N HIS A 112 -2.38 -11.22 16.58
CA HIS A 112 -3.51 -12.12 16.32
C HIS A 112 -4.04 -12.75 17.61
N PRO A 113 -5.37 -12.76 17.84
CA PRO A 113 -5.98 -13.59 18.88
C PRO A 113 -5.96 -15.06 18.45
N MET A 114 -5.26 -15.91 19.19
CA MET A 114 -5.16 -17.33 18.88
C MET A 114 -5.02 -18.21 20.13
N ALA A 115 -5.49 -19.45 20.03
CA ALA A 115 -5.23 -20.49 21.02
C ALA A 115 -3.96 -21.30 20.68
N PHE A 116 -3.64 -21.41 19.39
CA PHE A 116 -2.49 -22.13 18.89
C PHE A 116 -2.01 -21.53 17.56
N LEU A 117 -0.70 -21.62 17.32
CA LEU A 117 -0.10 -21.44 16.00
C LEU A 117 -0.15 -22.77 15.25
N GLU A 118 -0.78 -22.80 14.08
CA GLU A 118 -0.97 -24.03 13.29
C GLU A 118 0.02 -24.11 12.12
N PHE A 119 0.74 -25.21 12.02
CA PHE A 119 1.59 -25.58 10.89
C PHE A 119 0.88 -26.67 10.09
N ARG A 120 0.52 -26.38 8.84
CA ARG A 120 -0.10 -27.32 7.91
C ARG A 120 0.96 -27.84 6.96
N VAL A 121 1.28 -29.13 7.03
CA VAL A 121 2.13 -29.81 6.05
C VAL A 121 1.24 -30.24 4.90
N LYS A 122 1.57 -29.82 3.68
CA LYS A 122 0.75 -30.00 2.49
C LYS A 122 1.56 -30.55 1.35
N ASP A 123 0.87 -31.25 0.44
CA ASP A 123 1.39 -31.63 -0.87
C ASP A 123 0.96 -30.62 -1.93
N ASP A 124 1.81 -30.31 -2.91
CA ASP A 124 1.48 -29.41 -4.01
C ASP A 124 1.14 -30.20 -5.30
N ASP A 125 -0.07 -30.76 -5.35
CA ASP A 125 -0.55 -31.52 -6.51
C ASP A 125 -1.12 -30.59 -7.61
N LEU A 126 -1.06 -31.05 -8.87
CA LEU A 126 -1.62 -30.37 -10.05
C LEU A 126 -3.12 -30.01 -9.93
N PHE A 127 -3.88 -30.69 -9.07
CA PHE A 127 -5.32 -30.49 -8.86
C PHE A 127 -5.69 -29.76 -7.57
N GLY A 128 -4.69 -29.24 -6.84
CA GLY A 128 -4.89 -28.50 -5.60
C GLY A 128 -4.13 -29.11 -4.43
N ALA A 129 -3.73 -28.27 -3.48
CA ALA A 129 -2.89 -28.71 -2.38
C ALA A 129 -3.64 -29.58 -1.36
N GLU A 130 -3.13 -30.79 -1.10
CA GLU A 130 -3.71 -31.73 -0.13
C GLU A 130 -3.03 -31.60 1.23
N ILE A 131 -3.79 -31.63 2.34
CA ILE A 131 -3.22 -31.52 3.69
C ILE A 131 -2.78 -32.91 4.17
N MET A 132 -1.47 -33.10 4.37
CA MET A 132 -0.91 -34.33 4.93
C MET A 132 -1.15 -34.44 6.45
N GLY A 133 -1.07 -33.31 7.14
CA GLY A 133 -1.31 -33.22 8.58
C GLY A 133 -0.93 -31.87 9.17
N LYS A 134 -1.09 -31.75 10.48
CA LYS A 134 -0.97 -30.49 11.22
C LYS A 134 -0.13 -30.65 12.48
N VAL A 135 0.62 -29.59 12.81
CA VAL A 135 1.22 -29.37 14.13
C VAL A 135 0.58 -28.14 14.73
N LYS A 136 0.22 -28.19 16.02
CA LYS A 136 -0.33 -27.07 16.78
C LYS A 136 0.56 -26.78 17.97
N ILE A 137 1.02 -25.54 18.09
CA ILE A 137 1.81 -25.09 19.24
C ILE A 137 0.94 -24.11 20.04
N PRO A 138 0.70 -24.34 21.35
CA PRO A 138 -0.15 -23.47 22.16
C PRO A 138 0.36 -22.03 22.22
N ALA A 139 -0.56 -21.06 22.13
CA ALA A 139 -0.22 -19.65 22.23
C ALA A 139 0.37 -19.28 23.60
N GLU A 140 -0.08 -19.95 24.67
CA GLU A 140 0.45 -19.78 26.04
C GLU A 140 1.95 -20.10 26.11
N SER A 141 2.39 -21.18 25.44
CA SER A 141 3.81 -21.55 25.38
C SER A 141 4.63 -20.55 24.55
N ILE A 142 4.06 -20.00 23.48
CA ILE A 142 4.73 -19.00 22.65
C ILE A 142 4.88 -17.68 23.42
N ALA A 143 3.85 -17.30 24.19
CA ALA A 143 3.81 -16.06 24.95
C ALA A 143 4.87 -15.96 26.07
N THR A 144 5.46 -17.08 26.52
CA THR A 144 6.54 -17.04 27.52
C THR A 144 7.83 -16.38 27.00
N GLY A 145 8.01 -16.34 25.67
CA GLY A 145 9.22 -15.84 25.03
C GLY A 145 10.40 -16.82 25.06
N ASP A 146 10.21 -18.01 25.62
CA ASP A 146 11.23 -19.06 25.63
C ASP A 146 11.48 -19.62 24.23
N VAL A 147 12.67 -20.17 24.02
CA VAL A 147 12.99 -20.86 22.77
C VAL A 147 12.23 -22.18 22.72
N ILE A 148 11.34 -22.32 21.76
CA ILE A 148 10.64 -23.58 21.46
C ILE A 148 11.39 -24.26 20.32
N SER A 149 12.04 -25.39 20.60
CA SER A 149 12.79 -26.14 19.60
C SER A 149 12.60 -27.64 19.76
N GLY A 150 12.33 -28.35 18.67
CA GLY A 150 12.18 -29.80 18.72
C GLY A 150 11.46 -30.42 17.53
N TRP A 151 11.21 -31.72 17.65
CA TRP A 151 10.37 -32.48 16.74
C TRP A 151 8.95 -32.54 17.27
N PHE A 152 7.99 -32.09 16.47
CA PHE A 152 6.58 -32.09 16.80
C PHE A 152 5.84 -33.09 15.93
N PRO A 153 5.00 -33.97 16.50
CA PRO A 153 4.29 -34.98 15.73
C PRO A 153 3.28 -34.33 14.77
N ILE A 154 3.32 -34.73 13.50
CA ILE A 154 2.34 -34.29 12.50
C ILE A 154 1.09 -35.14 12.69
N ILE A 155 -0.04 -34.51 12.97
CA ILE A 155 -1.31 -35.17 13.22
C ILE A 155 -2.20 -35.08 11.98
N GLY A 156 -2.61 -36.23 11.45
CA GLY A 156 -3.53 -36.32 10.32
C GLY A 156 -4.99 -36.12 10.72
N PRO A 157 -5.93 -36.16 9.74
CA PRO A 157 -7.36 -35.94 10.00
C PRO A 157 -7.99 -36.94 10.99
N SER A 158 -7.43 -38.15 11.11
CA SER A 158 -7.87 -39.19 12.04
C SER A 158 -7.46 -38.95 13.50
N GLY A 159 -6.79 -37.83 13.80
CA GLY A 159 -6.25 -37.55 15.14
C GLY A 159 -4.98 -38.33 15.48
N LYS A 160 -4.41 -39.08 14.52
CA LYS A 160 -3.17 -39.85 14.66
C LYS A 160 -2.13 -39.44 13.61
N PRO A 161 -0.84 -39.72 13.82
CA PRO A 161 0.17 -39.48 12.81
C PRO A 161 -0.10 -40.23 11.49
N PRO A 162 0.09 -39.60 10.31
CA PRO A 162 -0.15 -40.25 9.01
C PRO A 162 0.71 -41.50 8.78
N LYS A 163 1.95 -41.49 9.28
CA LYS A 163 2.83 -42.66 9.42
C LYS A 163 3.45 -42.64 10.83
N PRO A 164 3.93 -43.80 11.33
CA PRO A 164 4.74 -43.83 12.54
C PRO A 164 5.91 -42.84 12.43
N ASN A 165 6.13 -42.05 13.48
CA ASN A 165 7.20 -41.05 13.57
C ASN A 165 7.11 -39.85 12.61
N SER A 166 5.99 -39.65 11.89
CA SER A 166 5.76 -38.43 11.10
C SER A 166 5.86 -37.20 11.99
N ALA A 167 6.85 -36.34 11.75
CA ALA A 167 7.11 -35.18 12.60
C ALA A 167 7.72 -34.02 11.80
N LEU A 168 7.49 -32.80 12.29
CA LEU A 168 8.05 -31.55 11.78
C LEU A 168 9.05 -31.01 12.82
N LYS A 169 10.26 -30.67 12.38
CA LYS A 169 11.27 -30.02 13.21
C LYS A 169 11.17 -28.51 13.02
N VAL A 170 10.87 -27.79 14.10
CA VAL A 170 10.83 -26.32 14.11
C VAL A 170 11.63 -25.79 15.29
N GLN A 171 12.14 -24.57 15.13
CA GLN A 171 12.67 -23.74 16.19
C GLN A 171 12.01 -22.37 16.09
N MET A 172 11.56 -21.80 17.20
CA MET A 172 11.01 -20.44 17.21
C MET A 172 11.27 -19.74 18.53
N LYS A 173 11.29 -18.40 18.46
CA LYS A 173 11.33 -17.52 19.60
C LYS A 173 10.40 -16.34 19.34
N PHE A 174 9.58 -16.02 20.31
CA PHE A 174 8.69 -14.87 20.26
C PHE A 174 9.28 -13.73 21.07
N PHE A 175 9.21 -12.52 20.51
CA PHE A 175 9.64 -11.29 21.13
C PHE A 175 8.40 -10.41 21.33
N PRO A 176 7.84 -10.37 22.55
CA PRO A 176 6.73 -9.49 22.88
C PRO A 176 7.07 -8.04 22.54
N TYR A 177 6.10 -7.28 21.98
CA TYR A 177 6.38 -5.94 21.48
C TYR A 177 6.86 -4.97 22.59
N ASP A 178 6.35 -5.11 23.81
CA ASP A 178 6.62 -4.26 24.98
C ASP A 178 8.04 -4.43 25.53
N THR A 179 8.60 -5.64 25.40
CA THR A 179 9.99 -5.96 25.79
C THR A 179 10.98 -5.80 24.64
N ASN A 180 10.49 -5.61 23.41
CA ASN A 180 11.35 -5.44 22.25
C ASN A 180 11.95 -4.02 22.22
N SER A 181 13.26 -3.94 22.45
CA SER A 181 14.02 -2.67 22.45
C SER A 181 13.82 -1.81 21.20
N LEU A 182 13.48 -2.41 20.05
CA LEU A 182 13.19 -1.70 18.80
C LEU A 182 12.01 -0.72 18.92
N TYR A 183 11.04 -1.02 19.79
CA TYR A 183 9.78 -0.28 19.90
C TYR A 183 9.70 0.63 21.14
N THR A 184 10.77 0.67 21.94
CA THR A 184 10.86 1.49 23.16
C THR A 184 11.01 2.99 22.90
N ARG A 185 11.23 3.38 21.63
CA ARG A 185 11.47 4.74 21.18
C ARG A 185 10.97 4.91 19.74
N GLY A 186 10.76 6.16 19.32
CA GLY A 186 10.40 6.48 17.94
C GLY A 186 11.52 6.15 16.93
N ILE A 187 11.17 6.05 15.64
CA ILE A 187 12.12 5.69 14.57
C ILE A 187 13.24 6.72 14.43
N ALA A 188 12.92 8.02 14.55
CA ALA A 188 13.91 9.09 14.47
C ALA A 188 14.87 9.09 15.67
N SER A 189 14.43 8.47 16.76
CA SER A 189 15.16 8.32 18.02
C SER A 189 16.00 7.03 18.10
N ASP A 190 16.06 6.22 17.04
CA ASP A 190 16.95 5.05 16.96
C ASP A 190 18.43 5.48 16.99
N PRO A 191 19.21 5.10 18.02
CA PRO A 191 20.62 5.50 18.13
C PRO A 191 21.51 4.96 17.00
N GLN A 192 21.07 3.89 16.32
CA GLN A 192 21.81 3.34 15.18
C GLN A 192 21.42 4.03 13.87
N HIS A 193 20.35 4.84 13.85
CA HIS A 193 19.81 5.49 12.66
C HIS A 193 19.63 4.51 11.50
N LEU A 194 19.02 3.34 11.75
CA LEU A 194 18.84 2.31 10.71
C LEU A 194 17.45 2.33 10.07
N GLY A 195 16.56 3.22 10.53
CA GLY A 195 15.22 3.37 9.98
C GLY A 195 14.36 2.12 10.20
N VAL A 196 13.44 1.87 9.28
CA VAL A 196 12.64 0.65 9.28
C VAL A 196 13.53 -0.54 8.91
N ARG A 197 13.47 -1.60 9.73
CA ARG A 197 14.34 -2.77 9.58
C ARG A 197 13.78 -3.74 8.54
N ASN A 198 14.66 -4.54 7.95
CA ASN A 198 14.31 -5.62 7.01
C ASN A 198 13.49 -5.14 5.80
N THR A 199 13.94 -4.08 5.13
CA THR A 199 13.32 -3.57 3.89
C THR A 199 14.26 -3.72 2.69
N TYR A 200 13.69 -3.67 1.49
CA TYR A 200 14.45 -3.82 0.25
C TYR A 200 15.40 -2.63 0.00
N PHE A 201 14.91 -1.40 0.16
CA PHE A 201 15.75 -0.20 0.14
C PHE A 201 16.17 0.18 1.56
N PRO A 202 17.46 0.50 1.78
CA PRO A 202 17.96 0.95 3.08
C PRO A 202 17.55 2.41 3.35
N LEU A 203 17.71 2.85 4.60
CA LEU A 203 17.66 4.27 4.93
C LEU A 203 18.78 5.02 4.21
N ARG A 204 18.45 6.17 3.61
CA ARG A 204 19.38 7.11 2.99
C ARG A 204 19.51 8.35 3.86
N LYS A 205 20.72 8.85 3.99
CA LYS A 205 21.03 10.02 4.82
C LYS A 205 21.32 11.24 3.95
N GLY A 206 21.47 12.41 4.58
CA GLY A 206 21.87 13.62 3.88
C GLY A 206 20.84 14.17 2.88
N SER A 207 19.57 13.81 3.00
CA SER A 207 18.52 14.18 2.05
C SER A 207 17.86 15.52 2.38
N SER A 208 17.02 16.01 1.47
CA SER A 208 16.08 17.10 1.71
C SER A 208 14.69 16.68 1.27
N VAL A 209 13.68 16.93 2.11
CA VAL A 209 12.28 16.64 1.80
C VAL A 209 11.47 17.93 1.84
N LYS A 210 10.63 18.14 0.83
CA LYS A 210 9.50 19.09 0.92
C LYS A 210 8.21 18.30 1.00
N LEU A 211 7.38 18.64 1.98
CA LEU A 211 6.04 18.10 2.15
C LEU A 211 5.04 19.07 1.53
N TYR A 212 4.10 18.54 0.77
CA TYR A 212 3.05 19.30 0.10
C TYR A 212 1.69 18.89 0.67
N GLN A 213 0.90 19.89 1.04
CA GLN A 213 -0.55 19.75 1.21
C GLN A 213 -1.19 20.23 -0.09
N ASP A 214 -2.04 19.39 -0.67
CA ASP A 214 -2.68 19.58 -1.97
C ASP A 214 -1.73 19.77 -3.16
N ALA A 215 -2.34 19.99 -4.33
CA ALA A 215 -1.63 20.35 -5.54
C ALA A 215 -1.05 21.76 -5.48
N HIS A 216 -1.69 22.68 -4.74
CA HIS A 216 -1.30 24.08 -4.71
C HIS A 216 -1.69 24.77 -3.39
N VAL A 217 -0.92 25.78 -2.98
CA VAL A 217 -1.29 26.68 -1.88
C VAL A 217 -1.20 28.11 -2.40
N SER A 218 -2.35 28.74 -2.57
CA SER A 218 -2.46 30.11 -3.10
C SER A 218 -1.98 31.15 -2.09
N ASN A 219 -1.38 32.24 -2.58
CA ASN A 219 -0.99 33.40 -1.76
C ASN A 219 -2.19 34.12 -1.14
N ASN A 220 -3.41 33.86 -1.63
CA ASN A 220 -4.64 34.43 -1.08
C ASN A 220 -5.07 33.73 0.22
N VAL A 221 -4.59 32.50 0.46
CA VAL A 221 -4.89 31.77 1.69
C VAL A 221 -4.01 32.30 2.81
N LYS A 222 -4.63 32.86 3.85
CA LYS A 222 -3.93 33.33 5.03
C LYS A 222 -3.91 32.24 6.09
N PHE A 223 -2.83 31.48 6.11
CA PHE A 223 -2.56 30.58 7.22
C PHE A 223 -2.03 31.35 8.45
N PRO A 224 -2.37 30.90 9.66
CA PRO A 224 -1.72 31.37 10.88
C PRO A 224 -0.22 31.06 10.87
N ASP A 225 0.57 31.91 11.53
CA ASP A 225 2.02 31.73 11.67
C ASP A 225 2.34 30.45 12.48
N ILE A 226 3.04 29.51 11.86
CA ILE A 226 3.52 28.29 12.52
C ILE A 226 5.01 28.42 12.81
N LYS A 227 5.37 28.59 14.09
CA LYS A 227 6.76 28.75 14.53
C LYS A 227 7.45 27.41 14.69
N LEU A 228 8.59 27.26 14.01
CA LEU A 228 9.53 26.15 14.19
C LEU A 228 10.57 26.50 15.27
N GLU A 229 11.39 25.53 15.70
CA GLU A 229 12.32 25.68 16.84
C GLU A 229 13.31 26.85 16.75
N LYS A 230 13.63 27.34 15.54
CA LYS A 230 14.57 28.47 15.35
C LYS A 230 13.87 29.83 15.20
N GLY A 231 12.57 29.88 15.49
CA GLY A 231 11.74 31.07 15.27
C GLY A 231 11.42 31.33 13.78
N THR A 232 11.86 30.46 12.87
CA THR A 232 11.47 30.47 11.47
C THR A 232 10.02 30.04 11.33
N ASN A 233 9.30 30.64 10.38
CA ASN A 233 7.94 30.22 10.04
C ASN A 233 8.00 28.99 9.13
N PHE A 234 7.04 28.08 9.29
CA PHE A 234 6.82 27.01 8.33
C PHE A 234 6.40 27.60 6.97
N GLU A 235 6.96 27.06 5.89
CA GLU A 235 6.64 27.50 4.53
C GLU A 235 5.68 26.51 3.87
N HIS A 236 4.49 26.99 3.49
CA HIS A 236 3.53 26.20 2.72
C HIS A 236 4.03 26.01 1.27
N ASN A 237 4.43 24.79 0.95
CA ASN A 237 5.00 24.43 -0.36
C ASN A 237 3.90 24.25 -1.43
N LYS A 238 4.23 24.48 -2.72
CA LYS A 238 3.27 24.43 -3.84
C LYS A 238 3.61 23.30 -4.82
N CYS A 239 2.92 22.16 -4.69
CA CYS A 239 3.30 20.89 -5.35
C CYS A 239 3.41 20.99 -6.88
N TRP A 240 2.31 21.29 -7.56
CA TRP A 240 2.27 21.29 -9.03
C TRP A 240 3.07 22.44 -9.64
N GLU A 241 3.23 23.55 -8.89
CA GLU A 241 4.13 24.63 -9.29
C GLU A 241 5.60 24.19 -9.21
N ASP A 242 6.03 23.50 -8.14
CA ASP A 242 7.39 22.94 -8.06
C ASP A 242 7.61 21.82 -9.10
N ILE A 243 6.60 21.00 -9.42
CA ILE A 243 6.66 20.01 -10.51
C ILE A 243 6.83 20.70 -11.87
N CYS A 244 6.04 21.74 -12.15
CA CYS A 244 6.11 22.47 -13.41
C CYS A 244 7.49 23.08 -13.63
N TYR A 245 8.03 23.74 -12.60
CA TYR A 245 9.38 24.29 -12.62
C TYR A 245 10.45 23.21 -12.82
N ALA A 246 10.35 22.09 -12.11
CA ALA A 246 11.32 21.01 -12.21
C ALA A 246 11.29 20.34 -13.61
N ILE A 247 10.11 20.20 -14.23
CA ILE A 247 9.97 19.74 -15.62
C ILE A 247 10.55 20.75 -16.61
N SER A 248 10.25 22.04 -16.43
CA SER A 248 10.74 23.10 -17.32
C SER A 248 12.26 23.23 -17.29
N GLU A 249 12.90 23.09 -16.12
CA GLU A 249 14.35 23.18 -15.96
C GLU A 249 15.12 21.88 -16.29
N ALA A 250 14.42 20.76 -16.52
CA ALA A 250 15.06 19.47 -16.81
C ALA A 250 15.88 19.54 -18.10
N HIS A 251 17.08 18.95 -18.08
CA HIS A 251 18.00 18.94 -19.23
C HIS A 251 18.20 17.55 -19.83
N HIS A 252 17.95 16.48 -19.07
CA HIS A 252 18.29 15.12 -19.51
C HIS A 252 17.12 14.15 -19.45
N LEU A 253 16.36 14.11 -18.36
CA LEU A 253 15.29 13.14 -18.17
C LEU A 253 14.07 13.72 -17.47
N ILE A 254 12.91 13.26 -17.92
CA ILE A 254 11.62 13.40 -17.24
C ILE A 254 10.94 12.04 -17.29
N TYR A 255 10.90 11.32 -16.18
CA TYR A 255 10.23 10.02 -16.07
C TYR A 255 8.99 10.14 -15.19
N ILE A 256 7.83 9.74 -15.72
CA ILE A 256 6.55 9.87 -15.04
C ILE A 256 5.91 8.49 -14.91
N VAL A 257 5.37 8.22 -13.74
CA VAL A 257 4.54 7.06 -13.42
C VAL A 257 3.22 7.57 -12.89
N GLY A 258 2.12 7.05 -13.41
CA GLY A 258 0.79 7.38 -12.90
C GLY A 258 -0.16 6.20 -13.03
N TRP A 259 -1.13 6.15 -12.12
CA TRP A 259 -2.32 5.34 -12.32
C TRP A 259 -3.15 5.93 -13.46
N SER A 260 -3.23 7.26 -13.53
CA SER A 260 -3.75 8.01 -14.67
C SER A 260 -2.85 9.22 -14.94
N VAL A 261 -2.71 9.59 -16.21
CA VAL A 261 -2.06 10.83 -16.62
C VAL A 261 -2.98 11.48 -17.63
N TYR A 262 -3.35 12.74 -17.44
CA TYR A 262 -4.20 13.47 -18.37
C TYR A 262 -3.44 14.61 -19.03
N HIS A 263 -3.18 14.49 -20.33
CA HIS A 263 -2.32 15.41 -21.08
C HIS A 263 -2.88 16.85 -21.17
N LYS A 264 -4.18 17.07 -20.93
CA LYS A 264 -4.81 18.39 -21.07
C LYS A 264 -4.71 19.27 -19.82
N ILE A 265 -4.36 18.73 -18.65
CA ILE A 265 -4.30 19.54 -17.43
C ILE A 265 -3.25 20.63 -17.52
N LYS A 266 -3.48 21.74 -16.81
CA LYS A 266 -2.46 22.76 -16.53
C LYS A 266 -1.94 22.59 -15.10
N LEU A 267 -0.62 22.60 -14.95
CA LEU A 267 0.04 22.46 -13.65
C LEU A 267 -0.08 23.73 -12.80
N ILE A 268 0.04 24.91 -13.43
CA ILE A 268 -0.09 26.21 -12.75
C ILE A 268 -1.36 26.90 -13.25
N ARG A 269 -2.28 27.18 -12.33
CA ARG A 269 -3.52 27.92 -12.60
C ARG A 269 -3.56 29.25 -11.86
N GLU A 270 -3.03 29.26 -10.64
CA GLU A 270 -2.89 30.44 -9.79
C GLU A 270 -1.40 30.67 -9.48
N PRO A 271 -0.63 31.31 -10.36
CA PRO A 271 0.82 31.43 -10.20
C PRO A 271 1.19 32.25 -8.95
N THR A 272 2.09 31.72 -8.12
CA THR A 272 2.64 32.44 -6.95
C THR A 272 3.97 33.13 -7.24
N ARG A 273 4.60 32.77 -8.37
CA ARG A 273 5.82 33.34 -8.95
C ARG A 273 5.71 33.39 -10.48
N PRO A 274 6.59 34.13 -11.19
CA PRO A 274 6.54 34.21 -12.66
C PRO A 274 6.52 32.83 -13.33
N LEU A 275 5.78 32.61 -14.41
CA LEU A 275 5.74 31.28 -15.02
C LEU A 275 7.12 30.89 -15.60
N PRO A 276 7.57 29.63 -15.43
CA PRO A 276 8.76 29.15 -16.11
C PRO A 276 8.47 29.03 -17.61
N ARG A 277 9.51 28.85 -18.43
CA ARG A 277 9.34 28.64 -19.87
C ARG A 277 8.46 27.41 -20.12
N GLY A 278 7.36 27.61 -20.86
CA GLY A 278 6.35 26.59 -21.14
C GLY A 278 5.39 26.30 -19.99
N GLY A 279 5.42 27.06 -18.90
CA GLY A 279 4.57 26.84 -17.72
C GLY A 279 3.09 27.17 -17.92
N ASP A 280 2.75 27.87 -19.00
CA ASP A 280 1.38 28.17 -19.43
C ASP A 280 0.74 27.06 -20.30
N LEU A 281 1.56 26.12 -20.77
CA LEU A 281 1.16 24.98 -21.59
C LEU A 281 0.41 23.93 -20.76
N THR A 282 -0.36 23.09 -21.46
CA THR A 282 -0.86 21.85 -20.86
C THR A 282 0.31 20.91 -20.58
N LEU A 283 0.13 19.96 -19.65
CA LEU A 283 1.14 18.95 -19.32
C LEU A 283 1.64 18.23 -20.58
N GLY A 284 0.73 17.83 -21.46
CA GLY A 284 1.07 17.14 -22.70
C GLY A 284 1.98 17.95 -23.61
N GLU A 285 1.65 19.22 -23.82
CA GLU A 285 2.45 20.11 -24.67
C GLU A 285 3.77 20.51 -24.02
N LEU A 286 3.82 20.70 -22.70
CA LEU A 286 5.08 20.89 -21.96
C LEU A 286 6.03 19.69 -22.12
N LEU A 287 5.51 18.46 -22.02
CA LEU A 287 6.31 17.25 -22.18
C LEU A 287 6.81 17.07 -23.63
N LYS A 288 5.98 17.37 -24.64
CA LYS A 288 6.42 17.39 -26.05
C LYS A 288 7.50 18.45 -26.27
N TYR A 289 7.29 19.64 -25.73
CA TYR A 289 8.22 20.77 -25.81
C TYR A 289 9.59 20.38 -25.24
N LYS A 290 9.65 19.85 -24.02
CA LYS A 290 10.90 19.37 -23.41
C LYS A 290 11.53 18.23 -24.20
N SER A 291 10.73 17.32 -24.73
CA SER A 291 11.24 16.23 -25.56
C SER A 291 11.86 16.72 -26.88
N GLN A 292 11.33 17.79 -27.47
CA GLN A 292 11.88 18.45 -28.66
C GLN A 292 13.20 19.20 -28.37
N GLU A 293 13.39 19.69 -27.15
CA GLU A 293 14.68 20.23 -26.67
C GLU A 293 15.76 19.15 -26.46
N GLY A 294 15.41 17.87 -26.61
CA GLY A 294 16.33 16.74 -26.45
C GLY A 294 16.25 16.03 -25.10
N VAL A 295 15.35 16.45 -24.20
CA VAL A 295 15.13 15.77 -22.92
C VAL A 295 14.47 14.42 -23.15
N ARG A 296 14.97 13.36 -22.47
CA ARG A 296 14.37 12.03 -22.54
C ARG A 296 13.12 11.96 -21.68
N VAL A 297 11.95 11.95 -22.33
CA VAL A 297 10.66 11.86 -21.63
C VAL A 297 10.08 10.45 -21.73
N LEU A 298 9.91 9.78 -20.60
CA LEU A 298 9.36 8.42 -20.49
C LEU A 298 8.14 8.41 -19.56
N LEU A 299 7.01 7.88 -20.03
CA LEU A 299 5.80 7.70 -19.22
C LEU A 299 5.50 6.21 -19.06
N LEU A 300 5.25 5.79 -17.83
CA LEU A 300 4.77 4.46 -17.48
C LEU A 300 3.38 4.60 -16.83
N VAL A 301 2.34 4.52 -17.64
CA VAL A 301 0.94 4.69 -17.23
C VAL A 301 0.31 3.31 -17.06
N TRP A 302 -0.58 3.13 -16.09
CA TRP A 302 -1.35 1.88 -15.98
C TRP A 302 -2.22 1.65 -17.22
N ASP A 303 -2.33 0.39 -17.65
CA ASP A 303 -3.19 -0.04 -18.77
C ASP A 303 -4.54 -0.52 -18.22
N ASP A 304 -5.57 0.32 -18.30
CA ASP A 304 -6.93 -0.08 -17.98
C ASP A 304 -7.47 -0.93 -19.15
N LYS A 305 -7.45 -2.25 -18.99
CA LYS A 305 -7.92 -3.17 -20.03
C LYS A 305 -9.39 -2.98 -20.42
N THR A 306 -10.17 -2.26 -19.62
CA THR A 306 -11.57 -1.95 -19.92
C THR A 306 -11.74 -0.67 -20.76
N SER A 307 -10.69 0.14 -20.93
CA SER A 307 -10.68 1.35 -21.78
C SER A 307 -10.45 1.06 -23.26
N HIS A 308 -10.20 -0.21 -23.64
CA HIS A 308 -9.93 -0.61 -25.03
C HIS A 308 -11.22 -0.66 -25.86
N ASP A 309 -11.27 0.15 -26.92
CA ASP A 309 -12.34 0.13 -27.92
C ASP A 309 -12.58 -1.28 -28.47
N LYS A 310 -13.72 -1.89 -28.15
CA LYS A 310 -14.17 -3.13 -28.77
C LYS A 310 -15.24 -2.80 -29.81
N PHE A 311 -15.02 -3.24 -31.04
CA PHE A 311 -16.00 -3.18 -32.14
C PHE A 311 -16.57 -1.77 -32.43
N PHE A 312 -15.70 -0.75 -32.55
CA PHE A 312 -16.09 0.62 -32.92
C PHE A 312 -17.04 1.33 -31.94
N ILE A 313 -17.13 0.84 -30.70
CA ILE A 313 -17.81 1.50 -29.59
C ILE A 313 -16.72 2.05 -28.66
N ASN A 314 -16.66 3.37 -28.51
CA ASN A 314 -15.83 4.01 -27.48
C ASN A 314 -16.37 3.61 -26.10
N THR A 315 -15.59 2.88 -25.33
CA THR A 315 -15.88 2.62 -23.92
C THR A 315 -14.95 3.46 -23.07
N ALA A 316 -15.50 4.43 -22.34
CA ALA A 316 -14.79 4.99 -21.20
C ALA A 316 -14.49 3.83 -20.24
N GLY A 317 -13.21 3.62 -19.88
CA GLY A 317 -12.80 2.54 -18.99
C GLY A 317 -13.63 2.57 -17.70
N VAL A 318 -13.88 1.39 -17.12
CA VAL A 318 -14.70 1.24 -15.90
C VAL A 318 -14.11 2.05 -14.73
N MET A 319 -12.80 2.35 -14.79
CA MET A 319 -12.07 3.06 -13.76
C MET A 319 -11.83 4.54 -14.08
N GLY A 320 -12.36 5.08 -15.18
CA GLY A 320 -12.28 6.51 -15.50
C GLY A 320 -10.86 7.05 -15.75
N THR A 321 -9.94 6.22 -16.26
CA THR A 321 -8.57 6.64 -16.60
C THR A 321 -8.43 7.23 -18.00
N HIS A 322 -7.36 8.00 -18.21
CA HIS A 322 -7.03 8.65 -19.51
C HIS A 322 -5.83 8.00 -20.22
N ASP A 323 -5.57 6.72 -19.95
CA ASP A 323 -4.37 5.99 -20.36
C ASP A 323 -4.21 5.88 -21.89
N GLU A 324 -5.22 5.35 -22.59
CA GLU A 324 -5.17 5.23 -24.06
C GLU A 324 -5.24 6.60 -24.77
N GLU A 325 -5.99 7.58 -24.24
CA GLU A 325 -5.99 8.95 -24.77
C GLU A 325 -4.59 9.58 -24.70
N THR A 326 -3.96 9.50 -23.54
CA THR A 326 -2.62 10.06 -23.32
C THR A 326 -1.56 9.37 -24.17
N LYS A 327 -1.61 8.05 -24.30
CA LYS A 327 -0.73 7.29 -25.21
C LYS A 327 -0.93 7.71 -26.67
N LYS A 328 -2.18 7.89 -27.11
CA LYS A 328 -2.50 8.33 -28.48
C LYS A 328 -1.97 9.74 -28.74
N PHE A 329 -2.07 10.65 -27.78
CA PHE A 329 -1.55 12.01 -27.87
C PHE A 329 -0.02 12.06 -28.10
N PHE A 330 0.74 11.15 -27.48
CA PHE A 330 2.20 11.10 -27.62
C PHE A 330 2.71 10.25 -28.79
N LYS A 331 1.83 9.48 -29.48
CA LYS A 331 2.20 8.48 -30.51
C LYS A 331 3.14 9.01 -31.61
N HIS A 332 3.01 10.28 -31.98
CA HIS A 332 3.80 10.93 -33.04
C HIS A 332 4.79 11.96 -32.51
N SER A 333 5.18 11.84 -31.24
CA SER A 333 6.18 12.68 -30.59
C SER A 333 7.40 11.86 -30.16
N SER A 334 8.44 12.56 -29.69
CA SER A 334 9.64 11.94 -29.10
C SER A 334 9.42 11.44 -27.66
N VAL A 335 8.26 11.74 -27.07
CA VAL A 335 7.84 11.23 -25.75
C VAL A 335 7.47 9.75 -25.87
N ILE A 336 8.04 8.90 -25.01
CA ILE A 336 7.76 7.46 -25.01
C ILE A 336 6.76 7.15 -23.90
N CYS A 337 5.49 6.99 -24.29
CA CYS A 337 4.43 6.54 -23.38
C CYS A 337 4.21 5.02 -23.50
N VAL A 338 4.38 4.31 -22.39
CA VAL A 338 4.16 2.87 -22.27
C VAL A 338 2.99 2.63 -21.33
N LEU A 339 1.99 1.91 -21.85
CA LEU A 339 0.94 1.36 -21.00
C LEU A 339 1.44 0.06 -20.36
N SER A 340 1.35 0.01 -19.04
CA SER A 340 1.82 -1.07 -18.20
C SER A 340 0.63 -1.82 -17.62
N PRO A 341 0.22 -2.95 -18.22
CA PRO A 341 -0.77 -3.82 -17.61
C PRO A 341 -0.23 -4.44 -16.33
N ARG A 342 -1.08 -4.52 -15.32
CA ARG A 342 -0.79 -5.33 -14.13
C ARG A 342 -0.97 -6.79 -14.52
N TYR A 343 0.06 -7.62 -14.33
CA TYR A 343 -0.03 -9.07 -14.50
C TYR A 343 0.52 -9.75 -13.26
N ALA A 344 -0.10 -10.85 -12.87
CA ALA A 344 0.53 -11.77 -11.95
C ALA A 344 1.81 -12.32 -12.59
N SER A 345 2.81 -12.70 -11.78
CA SER A 345 4.02 -13.36 -12.30
C SER A 345 3.68 -14.47 -13.28
N SER A 346 4.50 -14.62 -14.33
CA SER A 346 4.33 -15.65 -15.37
C SER A 346 4.41 -17.09 -14.82
N LYS A 347 4.76 -17.25 -13.54
CA LYS A 347 4.80 -18.51 -12.81
C LYS A 347 3.47 -18.90 -12.15
N LEU A 348 2.48 -18.00 -12.12
CA LEU A 348 1.13 -18.33 -11.66
C LEU A 348 0.32 -18.97 -12.79
N SER A 349 -0.73 -19.75 -12.45
CA SER A 349 -1.59 -20.37 -13.47
C SER A 349 -2.25 -19.33 -14.38
N ILE A 350 -2.53 -19.68 -15.64
CA ILE A 350 -3.12 -18.77 -16.65
C ILE A 350 -4.42 -18.12 -16.13
N MET A 351 -5.27 -18.88 -15.45
CA MET A 351 -6.50 -18.37 -14.83
C MET A 351 -6.21 -17.29 -13.77
N LYS A 352 -5.19 -17.47 -12.93
CA LYS A 352 -4.77 -16.46 -11.93
C LYS A 352 -4.12 -15.23 -12.58
N GLN A 353 -3.39 -15.41 -13.68
CA GLN A 353 -2.83 -14.30 -14.45
C GLN A 353 -3.91 -13.44 -15.08
N GLN A 354 -4.99 -14.04 -15.59
CA GLN A 354 -6.16 -13.30 -16.11
C GLN A 354 -6.88 -12.53 -15.00
N VAL A 355 -7.12 -13.16 -13.85
CA VAL A 355 -7.78 -12.54 -12.68
C VAL A 355 -6.99 -11.33 -12.15
N VAL A 356 -5.69 -11.49 -11.86
CA VAL A 356 -4.83 -10.34 -11.46
C VAL A 356 -4.75 -9.29 -12.58
N GLY A 357 -4.77 -9.76 -13.82
CA GLY A 357 -4.75 -8.97 -15.04
C GLY A 357 -5.88 -7.98 -15.20
N THR A 358 -7.03 -8.23 -14.57
CA THR A 358 -8.26 -7.44 -14.69
C THR A 358 -8.69 -6.80 -13.38
N MET A 359 -8.11 -7.19 -12.24
CA MET A 359 -8.58 -6.78 -10.90
C MET A 359 -7.67 -5.79 -10.19
N PHE A 360 -6.37 -5.76 -10.48
CA PHE A 360 -5.37 -4.96 -9.76
C PHE A 360 -4.69 -3.95 -10.68
N THR A 361 -4.17 -2.87 -10.09
CA THR A 361 -3.65 -1.72 -10.82
C THR A 361 -2.17 -1.47 -10.55
N HIS A 362 -1.58 -0.60 -11.37
CA HIS A 362 -0.34 0.07 -11.04
C HIS A 362 -0.66 1.43 -10.44
N HIS A 363 -0.55 1.55 -9.11
CA HIS A 363 -1.11 2.70 -8.39
C HIS A 363 -0.05 3.73 -7.91
N GLN A 364 1.22 3.50 -8.22
CA GLN A 364 2.31 4.44 -7.95
C GLN A 364 2.13 5.76 -8.72
N LYS A 365 2.24 6.90 -8.03
CA LYS A 365 2.36 8.23 -8.63
C LYS A 365 3.76 8.77 -8.36
N CYS A 366 4.55 8.95 -9.41
CA CYS A 366 5.95 9.35 -9.26
C CYS A 366 6.43 10.17 -10.46
N ILE A 367 7.21 11.22 -10.19
CA ILE A 367 7.88 12.04 -11.21
C ILE A 367 9.37 12.10 -10.86
N LEU A 368 10.24 11.76 -11.81
CA LEU A 368 11.69 11.84 -11.68
C LEU A 368 12.22 12.81 -12.74
N VAL A 369 12.97 13.79 -12.29
CA VAL A 369 13.55 14.83 -13.14
C VAL A 369 14.99 15.10 -12.71
N ASP A 370 15.85 15.45 -13.66
CA ASP A 370 17.15 16.00 -13.31
C ASP A 370 17.03 17.49 -12.99
N THR A 371 17.48 17.91 -11.82
CA THR A 371 17.44 19.31 -11.35
C THR A 371 18.85 19.82 -11.05
N GLN A 372 18.97 21.13 -10.82
CA GLN A 372 20.25 21.74 -10.49
C GLN A 372 20.83 21.21 -9.16
N ALA A 373 22.11 20.84 -9.17
CA ALA A 373 22.90 20.50 -7.99
C ALA A 373 23.99 21.58 -7.76
N PRO A 374 24.78 21.52 -6.67
CA PRO A 374 25.88 22.47 -6.46
C PRO A 374 26.89 22.49 -7.63
N GLY A 375 27.34 23.68 -8.00
CA GLY A 375 28.24 23.90 -9.14
C GLY A 375 27.54 23.71 -10.48
N ASN A 376 28.22 23.11 -11.45
CA ASN A 376 27.67 22.81 -12.78
C ASN A 376 27.05 21.41 -12.88
N ASN A 377 26.85 20.74 -11.74
CA ASN A 377 26.31 19.40 -11.70
C ASN A 377 24.78 19.40 -11.64
N ARG A 378 24.19 18.27 -11.97
CA ARG A 378 22.76 17.99 -11.82
C ARG A 378 22.56 16.79 -10.90
N LYS A 379 21.39 16.71 -10.29
CA LYS A 379 20.98 15.63 -9.39
C LYS A 379 19.64 15.09 -9.84
N ILE A 380 19.29 13.89 -9.38
CA ILE A 380 17.93 13.37 -9.54
C ILE A 380 17.07 13.91 -8.41
N THR A 381 15.91 14.44 -8.77
CA THR A 381 14.83 14.81 -7.88
C THR A 381 13.64 13.89 -8.13
N ALA A 382 13.03 13.39 -7.06
CA ALA A 382 11.83 12.57 -7.12
C ALA A 382 10.65 13.31 -6.48
N PHE A 383 9.47 13.21 -7.09
CA PHE A 383 8.19 13.54 -6.48
C PHE A 383 7.38 12.26 -6.35
N LEU A 384 6.76 12.02 -5.20
CA LEU A 384 5.85 10.90 -4.99
C LEU A 384 4.80 11.22 -3.92
N GLY A 385 3.64 10.57 -4.00
CA GLY A 385 2.52 10.77 -3.08
C GLY A 385 1.21 10.23 -3.63
N GLY A 386 0.09 10.84 -3.23
CA GLY A 386 -1.26 10.47 -3.67
C GLY A 386 -1.72 11.16 -4.96
N LEU A 387 -1.15 12.33 -5.31
CA LEU A 387 -1.54 13.07 -6.51
C LEU A 387 -1.03 12.43 -7.81
N ASP A 388 -1.95 11.97 -8.65
CA ASP A 388 -1.70 11.72 -10.08
C ASP A 388 -1.65 13.05 -10.85
N LEU A 389 -0.95 13.07 -11.99
CA LEU A 389 -0.99 14.19 -12.93
C LEU A 389 -2.19 14.03 -13.88
N CYS A 390 -3.40 14.10 -13.32
CA CYS A 390 -4.65 14.00 -14.06
C CYS A 390 -5.72 14.99 -13.58
N ASP A 391 -6.88 14.95 -14.23
CA ASP A 391 -8.07 15.77 -13.95
C ASP A 391 -8.59 15.59 -12.52
N GLY A 392 -9.19 16.65 -11.99
CA GLY A 392 -9.79 16.72 -10.64
C GLY A 392 -8.80 16.84 -9.48
N ARG A 393 -7.48 16.68 -9.72
CA ARG A 393 -6.46 16.65 -8.67
C ARG A 393 -5.92 18.04 -8.31
N TYR A 394 -6.10 19.04 -9.17
CA TYR A 394 -5.73 20.40 -8.81
C TYR A 394 -6.72 20.93 -7.79
N ASP A 395 -6.23 21.24 -6.60
CA ASP A 395 -6.99 21.94 -5.58
C ASP A 395 -6.05 22.78 -4.71
N THR A 396 -6.67 23.58 -3.86
CA THR A 396 -6.06 24.38 -2.82
C THR A 396 -6.77 24.12 -1.49
N PRO A 397 -6.14 24.42 -0.34
CA PRO A 397 -6.75 24.27 0.98
C PRO A 397 -8.09 24.98 1.21
N GLU A 398 -8.51 25.90 0.32
CA GLU A 398 -9.86 26.50 0.37
C GLU A 398 -10.98 25.54 -0.07
N HIS A 399 -10.63 24.49 -0.84
CA HIS A 399 -11.54 23.46 -1.34
C HIS A 399 -12.87 23.99 -1.89
N ARG A 400 -12.77 24.95 -2.81
CA ARG A 400 -13.88 25.67 -3.45
C ARG A 400 -14.88 24.70 -4.09
N LEU A 401 -16.17 24.84 -3.78
CA LEU A 401 -17.28 24.00 -4.28
C LEU A 401 -17.95 24.60 -5.52
N PHE A 402 -18.17 25.92 -5.48
CA PHE A 402 -18.96 26.72 -6.41
C PHE A 402 -18.16 27.90 -6.99
N ARG A 403 -17.13 28.39 -6.28
CA ARG A 403 -16.27 29.47 -6.77
C ARG A 403 -15.30 28.95 -7.84
N ASP A 404 -14.99 29.82 -8.80
CA ASP A 404 -13.97 29.62 -9.85
C ASP A 404 -14.18 28.42 -10.80
N LEU A 405 -15.42 27.90 -10.90
CA LEU A 405 -15.76 26.80 -11.82
C LEU A 405 -15.52 27.16 -13.30
N ASP A 406 -15.73 28.42 -13.68
CA ASP A 406 -15.53 28.93 -15.05
C ASP A 406 -14.13 29.52 -15.29
N THR A 407 -13.24 29.50 -14.28
CA THR A 407 -11.88 30.06 -14.32
C THR A 407 -10.82 29.01 -13.98
N VAL A 408 -10.56 28.77 -12.69
CA VAL A 408 -9.51 27.87 -12.19
C VAL A 408 -9.84 26.41 -12.46
N PHE A 409 -11.11 26.03 -12.37
CA PHE A 409 -11.57 24.66 -12.61
C PHE A 409 -12.23 24.48 -13.99
N LYS A 410 -12.10 25.49 -14.86
CA LYS A 410 -12.59 25.40 -16.23
C LYS A 410 -11.91 24.24 -16.95
N ASP A 411 -12.71 23.41 -17.62
CA ASP A 411 -12.27 22.20 -18.32
C ASP A 411 -11.65 21.12 -17.39
N ASP A 412 -11.83 21.25 -16.08
CA ASP A 412 -11.36 20.31 -15.04
C ASP A 412 -12.38 20.15 -13.90
N PHE A 413 -13.68 20.17 -14.25
CA PHE A 413 -14.74 19.91 -13.30
C PHE A 413 -14.85 18.41 -13.01
N HIS A 414 -14.56 18.00 -11.77
CA HIS A 414 -14.62 16.60 -11.33
C HIS A 414 -15.73 16.39 -10.30
N GLN A 415 -16.64 15.46 -10.58
CA GLN A 415 -17.79 15.10 -9.74
C GLN A 415 -18.36 13.73 -10.15
N PRO A 416 -17.73 12.62 -9.76
CA PRO A 416 -18.13 11.27 -10.17
C PRO A 416 -19.31 10.68 -9.36
N GLN A 417 -19.77 11.34 -8.29
CA GLN A 417 -20.87 10.85 -7.44
C GLN A 417 -22.23 11.11 -8.06
N PHE A 418 -22.35 12.17 -8.86
CA PHE A 418 -23.60 12.55 -9.53
C PHE A 418 -23.63 12.13 -11.01
N PRO A 419 -24.83 12.01 -11.61
CA PRO A 419 -24.95 11.72 -13.02
C PRO A 419 -24.23 12.76 -13.91
N PRO A 420 -23.71 12.35 -15.08
CA PRO A 420 -23.10 13.27 -16.04
C PRO A 420 -24.00 14.48 -16.37
N GLY A 421 -23.39 15.66 -16.45
CA GLY A 421 -24.08 16.93 -16.69
C GLY A 421 -24.42 17.74 -15.44
N THR A 422 -24.17 17.20 -14.24
CA THR A 422 -24.17 17.98 -13.00
C THR A 422 -23.04 19.01 -13.04
N LYS A 423 -23.36 20.29 -12.85
CA LYS A 423 -22.37 21.39 -12.97
C LYS A 423 -21.81 21.87 -11.63
N ALA A 424 -22.43 21.49 -10.52
CA ALA A 424 -22.02 21.90 -9.18
C ALA A 424 -22.74 21.04 -8.10
N PRO A 425 -22.17 20.93 -6.88
CA PRO A 425 -20.79 21.32 -6.54
C PRO A 425 -19.76 20.43 -7.26
N ARG A 426 -18.55 20.95 -7.50
CA ARG A 426 -17.42 20.06 -7.80
C ARG A 426 -17.08 19.24 -6.56
N GLU A 427 -16.37 18.13 -6.71
CA GLU A 427 -15.77 17.40 -5.60
C GLU A 427 -14.37 17.96 -5.33
N PRO A 428 -14.12 18.66 -4.20
CA PRO A 428 -12.78 19.07 -3.81
C PRO A 428 -11.87 17.89 -3.49
N TRP A 429 -10.56 18.09 -3.65
CA TRP A 429 -9.56 17.03 -3.63
C TRP A 429 -8.44 17.35 -2.64
N HIS A 430 -8.55 16.79 -1.43
CA HIS A 430 -7.51 16.87 -0.41
C HIS A 430 -6.50 15.74 -0.57
N ASP A 431 -5.22 16.06 -0.70
CA ASP A 431 -4.18 15.04 -0.91
C ASP A 431 -2.79 15.47 -0.42
N LEU A 432 -1.88 14.50 -0.33
CA LEU A 432 -0.52 14.69 0.17
C LEU A 432 0.50 14.24 -0.87
N HIS A 433 1.56 15.03 -1.03
CA HIS A 433 2.68 14.71 -1.91
C HIS A 433 4.00 15.14 -1.29
N CYS A 434 5.12 14.63 -1.80
CA CYS A 434 6.43 15.08 -1.36
C CYS A 434 7.42 15.22 -2.53
N ARG A 435 8.44 16.04 -2.32
CA ARG A 435 9.66 16.10 -3.15
C ARG A 435 10.83 15.61 -2.32
N ILE A 436 11.66 14.77 -2.93
CA ILE A 436 12.85 14.17 -2.35
C ILE A 436 14.04 14.56 -3.22
N ASP A 437 15.01 15.23 -2.60
CA ASP A 437 16.35 15.43 -3.14
C ASP A 437 17.36 14.64 -2.28
N GLY A 438 18.38 14.06 -2.92
CA GLY A 438 19.43 13.29 -2.25
C GLY A 438 19.42 11.80 -2.62
N PRO A 439 20.13 10.92 -1.87
CA PRO A 439 20.34 9.53 -2.29
C PRO A 439 19.04 8.73 -2.44
N ALA A 440 17.99 9.02 -1.65
CA ALA A 440 16.69 8.33 -1.75
C ALA A 440 15.98 8.55 -3.09
N ALA A 441 16.24 9.65 -3.81
CA ALA A 441 15.68 9.86 -5.15
C ALA A 441 16.18 8.80 -6.16
N TYR A 442 17.37 8.24 -5.92
CA TYR A 442 17.94 7.19 -6.78
C TYR A 442 17.31 5.83 -6.51
N ASP A 443 16.81 5.56 -5.29
CA ASP A 443 16.02 4.36 -5.01
C ASP A 443 14.67 4.39 -5.78
N VAL A 444 14.06 5.58 -5.86
CA VAL A 444 12.87 5.80 -6.69
C VAL A 444 13.19 5.60 -8.18
N LEU A 445 14.36 6.07 -8.64
CA LEU A 445 14.84 5.82 -10.01
C LEU A 445 15.10 4.31 -10.27
N ILE A 446 15.67 3.58 -9.31
CA ILE A 446 15.84 2.12 -9.40
C ILE A 446 14.48 1.45 -9.54
N ASN A 447 13.49 1.84 -8.74
CA ASN A 447 12.12 1.35 -8.87
C ASN A 447 11.55 1.60 -10.28
N PHE A 448 11.68 2.83 -10.81
CA PHE A 448 11.26 3.14 -12.18
C PHE A 448 11.97 2.23 -13.19
N ALA A 449 13.29 2.13 -13.11
CA ALA A 449 14.10 1.34 -14.04
C ALA A 449 13.73 -0.15 -14.03
N GLN A 450 13.50 -0.72 -12.85
CA GLN A 450 13.05 -2.09 -12.68
C GLN A 450 11.68 -2.34 -13.36
N ARG A 451 10.74 -1.40 -13.18
CA ARG A 451 9.40 -1.49 -13.79
C ARG A 451 9.43 -1.26 -15.30
N TRP A 452 10.19 -0.27 -15.76
CA TRP A 452 10.34 0.05 -17.17
C TRP A 452 10.83 -1.16 -17.97
N ARG A 453 11.93 -1.77 -17.53
CA ARG A 453 12.48 -3.00 -18.15
C ARG A 453 11.45 -4.12 -18.20
N ARG A 454 10.67 -4.29 -17.13
CA ARG A 454 9.61 -5.31 -17.10
C ARG A 454 8.49 -5.05 -18.11
N ALA A 455 8.02 -3.80 -18.19
CA ALA A 455 6.91 -3.41 -19.06
C ALA A 455 7.31 -3.47 -20.55
N THR A 456 8.56 -3.14 -20.89
CA THR A 456 9.02 -3.11 -22.29
C THR A 456 9.51 -4.46 -22.83
N LYS A 457 9.81 -5.43 -21.95
CA LYS A 457 10.27 -6.78 -22.33
C LYS A 457 9.34 -7.53 -23.29
N TRP A 458 8.03 -7.38 -23.16
CA TRP A 458 7.06 -8.11 -24.00
C TRP A 458 7.00 -7.61 -25.46
N ARG A 459 7.44 -6.37 -25.72
CA ARG A 459 7.56 -5.85 -27.10
C ARG A 459 8.67 -6.55 -27.90
N GLU A 460 9.60 -7.26 -27.25
CA GLU A 460 10.66 -8.01 -27.92
C GLU A 460 10.17 -9.30 -28.60
N PHE A 461 9.12 -9.93 -28.08
CA PHE A 461 8.60 -11.21 -28.62
C PHE A 461 7.53 -11.02 -29.71
N ALA A 462 6.80 -9.92 -29.72
CA ALA A 462 5.72 -9.67 -30.69
C ALA A 462 6.22 -9.30 -32.10
N PHE A 463 7.50 -8.98 -32.26
CA PHE A 463 8.09 -8.61 -33.55
C PHE A 463 9.32 -9.47 -33.87
N PHE A 464 9.15 -10.47 -34.75
CA PHE A 464 10.25 -11.20 -35.40
C PHE A 464 11.01 -10.31 -36.42
N LYS A 465 11.51 -9.15 -35.98
CA LYS A 465 12.54 -8.35 -36.67
C LYS A 465 13.59 -7.94 -35.63
N LYS A 466 14.76 -8.61 -35.69
CA LYS A 466 15.96 -8.37 -34.86
C LYS A 466 16.42 -6.90 -34.76
N THR A 467 15.94 -6.02 -35.65
CA THR A 467 16.36 -4.62 -35.73
C THR A 467 15.79 -3.72 -34.64
N MET A 468 14.62 -4.04 -34.04
CA MET A 468 13.99 -3.20 -33.00
C MET A 468 14.33 -3.60 -31.55
N SER A 469 14.91 -4.78 -31.29
CA SER A 469 15.21 -5.21 -29.91
C SER A 469 16.28 -4.34 -29.23
N ARG A 470 17.09 -3.60 -30.01
CA ARG A 470 18.07 -2.64 -29.48
C ARG A 470 17.47 -1.31 -29.00
N TRP A 471 16.27 -0.93 -29.43
CA TRP A 471 15.72 0.42 -29.18
C TRP A 471 15.11 0.60 -27.77
N ASN A 472 14.57 -0.45 -27.16
CA ASN A 472 13.82 -0.32 -25.89
C ASN A 472 14.72 -0.38 -24.64
N ASP A 473 15.83 -1.13 -24.69
CA ASP A 473 16.84 -1.16 -23.61
C ASP A 473 17.71 0.12 -23.60
N ASP A 474 17.85 0.82 -24.74
CA ASP A 474 18.56 2.11 -24.86
C ASP A 474 17.66 3.34 -24.61
N ALA A 475 16.37 3.16 -24.32
CA ALA A 475 15.46 4.28 -24.07
C ALA A 475 15.74 5.01 -22.74
N MET A 476 16.18 4.27 -21.71
CA MET A 476 16.57 4.87 -20.43
C MET A 476 18.00 5.40 -20.51
N LEU A 477 18.22 6.57 -19.92
CA LEU A 477 19.55 7.14 -19.80
C LEU A 477 20.37 6.34 -18.77
N LYS A 478 21.61 6.04 -19.15
CA LYS A 478 22.64 5.49 -18.26
C LYS A 478 23.30 6.66 -17.54
N ILE A 479 22.63 7.17 -16.50
CA ILE A 479 23.02 8.42 -15.82
C ILE A 479 24.45 8.37 -15.27
N GLU A 480 24.97 7.19 -14.93
CA GLU A 480 26.36 7.01 -14.50
C GLU A 480 27.40 7.31 -15.57
N ARG A 481 26.99 7.34 -16.83
CA ARG A 481 27.86 7.70 -17.96
C ARG A 481 27.85 9.20 -18.24
N ILE A 482 27.01 9.97 -17.55
CA ILE A 482 26.87 11.41 -17.71
C ILE A 482 27.63 12.07 -16.56
N SER A 483 28.87 12.49 -16.82
CA SER A 483 29.82 12.93 -15.78
C SER A 483 29.36 14.10 -14.89
N TRP A 484 28.42 14.92 -15.37
CA TRP A 484 27.87 16.06 -14.64
C TRP A 484 26.52 15.76 -13.97
N ILE A 485 25.99 14.53 -14.06
CA ILE A 485 24.88 14.08 -13.22
C ILE A 485 25.49 13.31 -12.04
N LEU A 486 25.31 13.83 -10.83
CA LEU A 486 25.67 13.13 -9.61
C LEU A 486 25.00 11.75 -9.63
N SER A 487 25.78 10.70 -9.48
CA SER A 487 25.30 9.32 -9.55
C SER A 487 25.98 8.49 -8.48
N PRO A 488 25.27 7.58 -7.80
CA PRO A 488 25.91 6.65 -6.89
C PRO A 488 26.95 5.79 -7.61
N ALA A 489 27.95 5.31 -6.86
CA ALA A 489 28.88 4.31 -7.37
C ALA A 489 28.14 2.97 -7.58
N PHE A 490 27.71 2.66 -8.81
CA PHE A 490 27.10 1.36 -9.12
C PHE A 490 27.79 0.58 -10.25
N ALA A 491 27.76 -0.75 -10.12
CA ALA A 491 28.14 -1.70 -11.17
C ALA A 491 26.85 -2.27 -11.81
N VAL A 492 26.62 -1.99 -13.10
CA VAL A 492 25.49 -2.58 -13.83
C VAL A 492 25.84 -4.02 -14.20
N PHE A 493 25.39 -5.00 -13.41
CA PHE A 493 25.51 -6.41 -13.79
C PHE A 493 24.38 -6.84 -14.72
N LYS A 494 24.69 -7.71 -15.69
CA LYS A 494 23.70 -8.28 -16.65
C LYS A 494 22.61 -9.13 -15.97
N VAL A 495 22.71 -9.42 -14.67
CA VAL A 495 21.79 -10.30 -13.93
C VAL A 495 21.49 -9.69 -12.54
N GLY A 496 20.24 -9.33 -12.30
CA GLY A 496 19.77 -8.80 -11.00
C GLY A 496 19.82 -7.27 -10.88
N THR A 497 19.31 -6.74 -9.77
CA THR A 497 19.54 -5.36 -9.34
C THR A 497 20.25 -5.39 -7.99
N GLU A 498 21.41 -4.75 -7.93
CA GLU A 498 22.11 -4.48 -6.68
C GLU A 498 21.72 -3.09 -6.19
N ILE A 499 21.42 -2.98 -4.90
CA ILE A 499 21.07 -1.70 -4.27
C ILE A 499 22.37 -1.05 -3.81
N PRO A 500 22.71 0.16 -4.29
CA PRO A 500 23.96 0.80 -3.93
C PRO A 500 23.97 1.14 -2.44
N ALA A 501 25.16 1.13 -1.83
CA ALA A 501 25.37 1.68 -0.49
C ALA A 501 25.03 3.18 -0.45
N ASP A 502 24.86 3.73 0.75
CA ASP A 502 24.66 5.17 0.92
C ASP A 502 25.92 5.94 0.48
N ASP A 503 25.74 6.99 -0.31
CA ASP A 503 26.85 7.74 -0.94
C ASP A 503 26.80 9.22 -0.51
N PRO A 504 27.72 9.66 0.37
CA PRO A 504 27.80 11.05 0.82
C PRO A 504 27.96 12.08 -0.31
N LYS A 505 28.42 11.69 -1.51
CA LYS A 505 28.49 12.60 -2.67
C LYS A 505 27.12 13.06 -3.16
N LEU A 506 26.07 12.34 -2.79
CA LEU A 506 24.69 12.66 -3.16
C LEU A 506 23.97 13.45 -2.06
N TYR A 507 24.63 13.75 -0.93
CA TYR A 507 24.01 14.49 0.15
C TYR A 507 23.70 15.92 -0.28
N VAL A 508 22.45 16.33 -0.02
CA VAL A 508 21.98 17.71 -0.15
C VAL A 508 22.46 18.53 1.04
N ALA A 509 22.45 17.93 2.23
CA ALA A 509 22.92 18.51 3.47
C ALA A 509 23.78 17.48 4.22
N GLY A 510 24.87 17.94 4.87
CA GLY A 510 25.71 17.05 5.68
C GLY A 510 24.97 16.54 6.93
N GLU A 511 25.47 15.46 7.54
CA GLU A 511 24.83 14.85 8.72
C GLU A 511 24.66 15.82 9.90
N ASP A 512 25.60 16.75 10.08
CA ASP A 512 25.54 17.77 11.15
C ASP A 512 24.62 18.96 10.81
N HIS A 513 24.10 19.02 9.58
CA HIS A 513 23.21 20.10 9.18
C HIS A 513 21.83 19.90 9.83
N PRO A 514 21.29 20.90 10.53
CA PRO A 514 20.05 20.74 11.30
C PRO A 514 18.82 20.41 10.44
N GLU A 515 18.77 20.92 9.21
CA GLU A 515 17.69 20.64 8.26
C GLU A 515 17.90 19.36 7.44
N ASN A 516 18.90 18.54 7.77
CA ASN A 516 19.11 17.24 7.12
C ASN A 516 17.87 16.34 7.29
N TRP A 517 17.62 15.49 6.30
CA TRP A 517 16.62 14.44 6.36
C TRP A 517 17.23 13.07 6.14
N HIS A 518 16.78 12.10 6.91
CA HIS A 518 16.94 10.69 6.59
C HIS A 518 15.66 10.19 5.92
N VAL A 519 15.78 9.51 4.79
CA VAL A 519 14.66 9.09 3.94
C VAL A 519 14.83 7.64 3.54
N GLN A 520 13.75 6.86 3.62
CA GLN A 520 13.72 5.46 3.21
C GLN A 520 12.56 5.23 2.26
N ILE A 521 12.80 4.50 1.16
CA ILE A 521 11.78 4.18 0.18
C ILE A 521 11.18 2.80 0.47
N PHE A 522 9.86 2.72 0.44
CA PHE A 522 9.08 1.50 0.66
C PHE A 522 8.19 1.20 -0.54
N ARG A 523 7.87 -0.08 -0.75
CA ARG A 523 6.99 -0.51 -1.83
C ARG A 523 6.07 -1.66 -1.42
N SER A 524 4.96 -1.72 -2.14
CA SER A 524 4.19 -2.94 -2.34
C SER A 524 4.37 -3.32 -3.80
N ILE A 525 5.17 -4.32 -4.11
CA ILE A 525 5.41 -4.72 -5.50
C ILE A 525 5.90 -6.17 -5.57
N ASP A 526 5.66 -6.84 -6.70
CA ASP A 526 6.12 -8.20 -6.91
C ASP A 526 6.94 -8.37 -8.20
N SER A 527 7.62 -9.50 -8.29
CA SER A 527 8.41 -9.94 -9.45
C SER A 527 7.63 -10.05 -10.76
N GLY A 528 6.29 -9.99 -10.74
CA GLY A 528 5.46 -9.84 -11.93
C GLY A 528 5.55 -8.45 -12.54
N SER A 529 5.83 -7.43 -11.74
CA SER A 529 5.85 -6.02 -12.10
C SER A 529 7.25 -5.38 -12.16
N VAL A 530 8.30 -6.11 -11.78
CA VAL A 530 9.69 -5.65 -11.87
C VAL A 530 10.60 -6.65 -12.56
N GLN A 531 11.65 -6.13 -13.22
CA GLN A 531 12.79 -6.92 -13.66
C GLN A 531 13.99 -6.54 -12.80
N GLY A 532 14.65 -7.54 -12.21
CA GLY A 532 15.81 -7.34 -11.34
C GLY A 532 15.71 -8.07 -10.00
N PHE A 533 14.50 -8.48 -9.60
CA PHE A 533 14.33 -9.34 -8.42
C PHE A 533 15.06 -10.68 -8.59
N PRO A 534 15.71 -11.17 -7.52
CA PRO A 534 16.46 -12.41 -7.56
C PRO A 534 15.53 -13.59 -7.82
N LYS A 535 16.04 -14.59 -8.54
CA LYS A 535 15.33 -15.84 -8.80
C LYS A 535 15.50 -16.85 -7.67
N SER A 536 16.62 -16.77 -6.93
CA SER A 536 16.91 -17.61 -5.78
C SER A 536 16.24 -17.04 -4.54
N ILE A 537 15.59 -17.91 -3.76
CA ILE A 537 14.92 -17.54 -2.50
C ILE A 537 15.93 -17.03 -1.48
N ASP A 538 17.12 -17.63 -1.40
CA ASP A 538 18.13 -17.24 -0.39
C ASP A 538 18.63 -15.81 -0.66
N VAL A 539 18.80 -15.45 -1.94
CA VAL A 539 19.14 -14.08 -2.34
C VAL A 539 17.96 -13.12 -2.13
N ALA A 540 16.72 -13.58 -2.39
CA ALA A 540 15.52 -12.77 -2.12
C ALA A 540 15.41 -12.43 -0.62
N LYS A 541 15.60 -13.42 0.25
CA LYS A 541 15.61 -13.24 1.71
C LYS A 541 16.75 -12.34 2.18
N ALA A 542 17.95 -12.47 1.61
CA ALA A 542 19.08 -11.58 1.91
C ALA A 542 18.81 -10.12 1.51
N GLN A 543 17.90 -9.89 0.55
CA GLN A 543 17.41 -8.57 0.15
C GLN A 543 16.09 -8.18 0.85
N ASN A 544 15.72 -8.89 1.92
CA ASN A 544 14.48 -8.68 2.69
C ASN A 544 13.18 -8.79 1.87
N LEU A 545 13.19 -9.61 0.82
CA LEU A 545 12.02 -9.92 0.01
C LEU A 545 11.36 -11.23 0.47
N ILE A 546 10.03 -11.29 0.35
CA ILE A 546 9.23 -12.46 0.69
C ILE A 546 9.07 -13.33 -0.56
N SER A 547 9.28 -14.64 -0.43
CA SER A 547 9.03 -15.60 -1.52
C SER A 547 7.78 -16.43 -1.21
N SER A 548 6.77 -16.38 -2.08
CA SER A 548 5.51 -17.13 -1.93
C SER A 548 5.04 -17.67 -3.28
N LYS A 549 4.78 -18.98 -3.40
CA LYS A 549 4.26 -19.63 -4.64
C LYS A 549 5.00 -19.16 -5.91
N ASP A 550 6.33 -19.18 -5.86
CA ASP A 550 7.27 -18.73 -6.90
C ASP A 550 7.28 -17.22 -7.24
N LEU A 551 6.50 -16.43 -6.51
CA LEU A 551 6.48 -14.97 -6.57
C LEU A 551 7.39 -14.39 -5.50
N VAL A 552 8.32 -13.53 -5.90
CA VAL A 552 9.07 -12.67 -4.98
C VAL A 552 8.27 -11.37 -4.80
N VAL A 553 8.04 -10.97 -3.55
CA VAL A 553 7.18 -9.85 -3.14
C VAL A 553 7.95 -8.94 -2.18
N ASP A 554 7.86 -7.65 -2.43
CA ASP A 554 8.24 -6.57 -1.52
C ASP A 554 6.96 -6.06 -0.85
N LYS A 555 6.91 -6.14 0.48
CA LYS A 555 5.78 -5.70 1.33
C LYS A 555 6.24 -4.65 2.34
N SER A 556 7.32 -3.92 2.00
CA SER A 556 7.99 -3.00 2.92
C SER A 556 7.13 -1.83 3.37
N ILE A 557 6.07 -1.45 2.64
CA ILE A 557 5.11 -0.44 3.10
C ILE A 557 4.39 -0.91 4.36
N GLU A 558 3.81 -2.12 4.36
CA GLU A 558 3.13 -2.64 5.56
C GLU A 558 4.11 -2.77 6.73
N SER A 559 5.33 -3.27 6.48
CA SER A 559 6.39 -3.34 7.50
C SER A 559 6.71 -1.96 8.10
N ALA A 560 6.76 -0.91 7.27
CA ALA A 560 7.00 0.45 7.72
C ALA A 560 5.85 0.99 8.58
N TYR A 561 4.60 0.76 8.20
CA TYR A 561 3.44 1.11 9.02
C TYR A 561 3.49 0.38 10.37
N ILE A 562 3.70 -0.94 10.38
CA ILE A 562 3.76 -1.74 11.62
C ILE A 562 4.86 -1.21 12.54
N GLN A 563 6.09 -1.02 12.05
CA GLN A 563 7.19 -0.53 12.88
C GLN A 563 6.94 0.89 13.38
N ALA A 564 6.42 1.80 12.54
CA ALA A 564 6.12 3.16 12.95
C ALA A 564 5.04 3.20 14.05
N ILE A 565 3.95 2.42 13.89
CA ILE A 565 2.89 2.31 14.90
C ILE A 565 3.44 1.73 16.20
N ARG A 566 4.20 0.62 16.14
CA ARG A 566 4.77 0.01 17.34
C ARG A 566 5.79 0.92 18.04
N SER A 567 6.49 1.77 17.29
CA SER A 567 7.50 2.70 17.84
C SER A 567 6.89 4.00 18.38
N ALA A 568 5.63 4.30 18.06
CA ALA A 568 4.95 5.53 18.48
C ALA A 568 4.83 5.63 20.02
N GLN A 569 5.09 6.82 20.55
CA GLN A 569 5.12 7.10 21.98
C GLN A 569 4.06 8.09 22.46
N HIS A 570 3.66 9.05 21.61
CA HIS A 570 2.81 10.19 21.95
C HIS A 570 1.50 10.16 21.17
N PHE A 571 1.55 10.23 19.84
CA PHE A 571 0.35 10.24 19.02
C PHE A 571 0.60 9.78 17.59
N ILE A 572 -0.48 9.45 16.89
CA ILE A 572 -0.49 9.14 15.47
C ILE A 572 -1.58 9.97 14.79
N TYR A 573 -1.24 10.62 13.68
CA TYR A 573 -2.18 11.34 12.80
C TYR A 573 -2.15 10.69 11.41
N ILE A 574 -3.30 10.20 10.94
CA ILE A 574 -3.45 9.49 9.67
C ILE A 574 -4.44 10.23 8.80
N GLU A 575 -4.10 10.42 7.53
CA GLU A 575 -5.04 10.79 6.49
C GLU A 575 -4.99 9.72 5.40
N ASN A 576 -6.13 9.07 5.14
CA ASN A 576 -6.17 7.97 4.18
C ASN A 576 -7.51 7.87 3.45
N GLN A 577 -7.46 7.57 2.15
CA GLN A 577 -8.66 7.30 1.34
C GLN A 577 -9.45 6.09 1.82
N TYR A 578 -8.76 5.04 2.31
CA TYR A 578 -9.41 3.84 2.84
C TYR A 578 -8.86 3.49 4.20
N PHE A 579 -9.72 2.97 5.06
CA PHE A 579 -9.31 2.44 6.36
C PHE A 579 -10.09 1.16 6.68
N LEU A 580 -9.56 0.04 6.21
CA LEU A 580 -10.13 -1.28 6.47
C LEU A 580 -9.04 -2.34 6.51
N GLY A 581 -9.14 -3.31 7.42
CA GLY A 581 -8.14 -4.36 7.55
C GLY A 581 -8.20 -5.11 8.87
N SER A 582 -7.23 -6.02 9.05
CA SER A 582 -7.20 -6.97 10.15
C SER A 582 -8.49 -7.80 10.26
N SER A 583 -9.03 -8.25 9.12
CA SER A 583 -10.36 -8.86 9.04
C SER A 583 -10.52 -10.08 9.93
N TYR A 584 -9.45 -10.82 10.22
CA TYR A 584 -9.44 -11.97 11.14
C TYR A 584 -9.97 -11.64 12.54
N ALA A 585 -9.99 -10.36 12.94
CA ALA A 585 -10.49 -9.89 14.22
C ALA A 585 -11.82 -9.12 14.14
N TRP A 586 -12.40 -8.93 12.95
CA TRP A 586 -13.69 -8.26 12.79
C TRP A 586 -14.82 -8.97 13.57
N PRO A 587 -15.85 -8.24 14.03
CA PRO A 587 -17.01 -8.84 14.69
C PRO A 587 -17.70 -9.93 13.83
N SER A 588 -17.82 -9.67 12.53
CA SER A 588 -18.30 -10.60 11.50
C SER A 588 -17.39 -10.62 10.26
N TYR A 589 -17.58 -11.58 9.35
CA TYR A 589 -16.80 -11.71 8.09
C TYR A 589 -15.28 -11.85 8.29
N LYS A 590 -14.87 -12.67 9.26
CA LYS A 590 -13.45 -12.83 9.61
C LYS A 590 -12.56 -13.39 8.51
N ASP A 591 -13.15 -14.06 7.53
CA ASP A 591 -12.46 -14.71 6.41
C ASP A 591 -12.40 -13.83 5.13
N ALA A 592 -12.71 -12.54 5.21
CA ALA A 592 -12.73 -11.61 4.06
C ALA A 592 -11.34 -11.43 3.38
N GLY A 593 -10.26 -11.84 4.05
CA GLY A 593 -8.90 -11.84 3.49
C GLY A 593 -8.19 -10.48 3.52
N ALA A 594 -8.68 -9.51 4.29
CA ALA A 594 -8.00 -8.24 4.57
C ALA A 594 -7.05 -8.39 5.78
N ASP A 595 -6.07 -9.28 5.63
CA ASP A 595 -5.22 -9.76 6.72
C ASP A 595 -4.10 -8.80 7.18
N HIS A 596 -3.91 -7.63 6.54
CA HIS A 596 -2.88 -6.69 6.97
C HIS A 596 -3.12 -6.16 8.40
N LEU A 597 -2.04 -5.80 9.08
CA LEU A 597 -2.05 -5.62 10.54
C LEU A 597 -2.34 -4.19 11.01
N VAL A 598 -2.43 -3.21 10.11
CA VAL A 598 -2.39 -1.78 10.48
C VAL A 598 -3.48 -1.40 11.50
N PRO A 599 -4.78 -1.70 11.30
CA PRO A 599 -5.82 -1.35 12.27
C PRO A 599 -5.64 -2.04 13.63
N MET A 600 -5.24 -3.32 13.65
CA MET A 600 -5.02 -4.04 14.90
C MET A 600 -3.79 -3.52 15.66
N GLU A 601 -2.70 -3.19 14.97
CA GLU A 601 -1.51 -2.60 15.60
C GLU A 601 -1.83 -1.25 16.26
N LEU A 602 -2.67 -0.41 15.63
CA LEU A 602 -3.13 0.85 16.23
C LEU A 602 -3.95 0.59 17.50
N ALA A 603 -4.93 -0.31 17.45
CA ALA A 603 -5.78 -0.64 18.60
C ALA A 603 -4.97 -1.23 19.76
N LEU A 604 -4.00 -2.11 19.47
CA LEU A 604 -3.13 -2.70 20.48
C LEU A 604 -2.11 -1.70 21.03
N LYS A 605 -1.61 -0.76 20.22
CA LYS A 605 -0.77 0.35 20.70
C LYS A 605 -1.56 1.22 21.68
N ILE A 606 -2.79 1.61 21.36
CA ILE A 606 -3.64 2.36 22.31
C ILE A 606 -3.87 1.55 23.59
N ALA A 607 -4.27 0.28 23.46
CA ALA A 607 -4.49 -0.60 24.61
C ALA A 607 -3.22 -0.71 25.49
N SER A 608 -2.04 -0.76 24.88
CA SER A 608 -0.79 -0.76 25.64
C SER A 608 -0.55 0.49 26.45
N LYS A 609 -0.84 1.67 25.88
CA LYS A 609 -0.65 2.96 26.54
C LYS A 609 -1.68 3.16 27.64
N ILE A 610 -2.92 2.71 27.44
CA ILE A 610 -3.94 2.61 28.49
C ILE A 610 -3.44 1.74 29.66
N ARG A 611 -2.92 0.55 29.36
CA ARG A 611 -2.39 -0.36 30.38
C ARG A 611 -1.22 0.25 31.16
N ALA A 612 -0.35 0.98 30.47
CA ALA A 612 0.77 1.72 31.06
C ALA A 612 0.34 3.02 31.77
N ARG A 613 -0.93 3.44 31.64
CA ARG A 613 -1.45 4.74 32.09
C ARG A 613 -0.70 5.94 31.50
N GLU A 614 -0.24 5.79 30.27
CA GLU A 614 0.40 6.83 29.47
C GLU A 614 -0.63 7.45 28.52
N ARG A 615 -0.59 8.78 28.33
CA ARG A 615 -1.45 9.41 27.31
C ARG A 615 -0.96 9.04 25.91
N PHE A 616 -1.92 8.75 25.06
CA PHE A 616 -1.70 8.45 23.66
C PHE A 616 -2.99 8.70 22.89
N CYS A 617 -2.88 9.25 21.68
CA CYS A 617 -4.05 9.44 20.82
C CYS A 617 -3.77 9.08 19.36
N VAL A 618 -4.79 8.58 18.68
CA VAL A 618 -4.80 8.34 17.23
C VAL A 618 -5.93 9.14 16.60
N TYR A 619 -5.59 9.93 15.60
CA TYR A 619 -6.50 10.73 14.80
C TYR A 619 -6.51 10.17 13.37
N VAL A 620 -7.68 9.88 12.82
CA VAL A 620 -7.82 9.33 11.46
C VAL A 620 -8.79 10.18 10.65
N VAL A 621 -8.34 10.76 9.56
CA VAL A 621 -9.15 11.53 8.61
C VAL A 621 -9.38 10.71 7.34
N LEU A 622 -10.65 10.50 7.00
CA LEU A 622 -11.11 9.68 5.89
C LEU A 622 -12.00 10.51 4.95
N PRO A 623 -12.23 10.08 3.70
CA PRO A 623 -13.31 10.67 2.93
C PRO A 623 -14.65 10.31 3.60
N MET A 624 -15.68 11.13 3.42
CA MET A 624 -16.99 10.84 4.03
C MET A 624 -17.53 9.49 3.52
N TRP A 625 -17.34 9.23 2.22
CA TRP A 625 -17.48 7.92 1.57
C TRP A 625 -16.43 7.77 0.46
N PRO A 626 -16.12 6.54 0.00
CA PRO A 626 -15.25 6.32 -1.16
C PRO A 626 -15.82 6.94 -2.44
N GLU A 627 -14.97 7.49 -3.31
CA GLU A 627 -15.38 8.13 -4.57
C GLU A 627 -16.32 7.25 -5.43
N GLY A 628 -17.30 7.91 -6.05
CA GLY A 628 -18.42 7.27 -6.77
C GLY A 628 -19.74 7.30 -5.99
N ASP A 629 -20.83 6.80 -6.59
CA ASP A 629 -22.15 6.81 -5.95
C ASP A 629 -22.12 6.03 -4.62
N PRO A 630 -22.39 6.67 -3.46
CA PRO A 630 -22.37 6.00 -2.17
C PRO A 630 -23.44 4.92 -2.00
N LYS A 631 -24.46 4.87 -2.88
CA LYS A 631 -25.47 3.80 -2.93
C LYS A 631 -25.02 2.59 -3.74
N SER A 632 -23.91 2.69 -4.47
CA SER A 632 -23.39 1.57 -5.25
C SER A 632 -23.05 0.38 -4.36
N VAL A 633 -23.19 -0.83 -4.90
CA VAL A 633 -22.91 -2.07 -4.16
C VAL A 633 -21.45 -2.09 -3.68
N THR A 634 -20.52 -1.66 -4.52
CA THR A 634 -19.09 -1.55 -4.18
C THR A 634 -18.83 -0.54 -3.06
N GLY A 635 -19.39 0.67 -3.16
CA GLY A 635 -19.22 1.70 -2.13
C GLY A 635 -19.80 1.27 -0.78
N GLN A 636 -21.00 0.67 -0.80
CA GLN A 636 -21.64 0.14 0.41
C GLN A 636 -20.86 -1.00 1.05
N GLU A 637 -20.23 -1.88 0.28
CA GLU A 637 -19.42 -2.97 0.82
C GLU A 637 -18.11 -2.46 1.43
N ILE A 638 -17.46 -1.48 0.81
CA ILE A 638 -16.25 -0.86 1.37
C ILE A 638 -16.57 -0.16 2.70
N LEU A 639 -17.66 0.60 2.78
CA LEU A 639 -18.12 1.23 4.01
C LEU A 639 -18.45 0.18 5.10
N TYR A 640 -18.92 -0.99 4.70
CA TYR A 640 -19.14 -2.10 5.61
C TYR A 640 -17.83 -2.65 6.18
N TRP A 641 -16.80 -2.87 5.35
CA TRP A 641 -15.47 -3.27 5.83
C TRP A 641 -14.83 -2.23 6.75
N GLN A 642 -15.01 -0.95 6.44
CA GLN A 642 -14.58 0.15 7.29
C GLN A 642 -15.28 0.11 8.66
N SER A 643 -16.60 -0.07 8.69
CA SER A 643 -17.35 -0.14 9.95
C SER A 643 -16.98 -1.36 10.81
N GLN A 644 -16.75 -2.52 10.19
CA GLN A 644 -16.24 -3.71 10.89
C GLN A 644 -14.84 -3.46 11.49
N THR A 645 -13.99 -2.75 10.77
CA THR A 645 -12.64 -2.38 11.23
C THR A 645 -12.71 -1.40 12.40
N MET A 646 -13.49 -0.33 12.30
CA MET A 646 -13.69 0.64 13.38
C MET A 646 -14.24 -0.04 14.64
N GLN A 647 -15.27 -0.87 14.49
CA GLN A 647 -15.88 -1.58 15.63
C GLN A 647 -14.89 -2.54 16.29
N MET A 648 -14.09 -3.28 15.52
CA MET A 648 -13.02 -4.12 16.07
C MET A 648 -12.05 -3.28 16.93
N MET A 649 -11.58 -2.15 16.43
CA MET A 649 -10.63 -1.30 17.15
C MET A 649 -11.23 -0.75 18.45
N TYR A 650 -12.43 -0.19 18.39
CA TYR A 650 -13.10 0.36 19.56
C TYR A 650 -13.40 -0.72 20.61
N GLN A 651 -13.77 -1.94 20.21
CA GLN A 651 -13.99 -3.05 21.14
C GLN A 651 -12.69 -3.50 21.84
N VAL A 652 -11.54 -3.43 21.16
CA VAL A 652 -10.23 -3.70 21.79
C VAL A 652 -9.93 -2.64 22.85
N ILE A 653 -10.11 -1.37 22.53
CA ILE A 653 -9.87 -0.24 23.44
C ILE A 653 -10.82 -0.28 24.64
N ALA A 654 -12.13 -0.43 24.39
CA ALA A 654 -13.15 -0.50 25.44
C ALA A 654 -12.91 -1.66 26.41
N ARG A 655 -12.47 -2.82 25.90
CA ARG A 655 -12.10 -3.95 26.75
C ARG A 655 -10.92 -3.62 27.66
N GLU A 656 -9.91 -2.93 27.16
CA GLU A 656 -8.74 -2.53 27.95
C GLU A 656 -9.11 -1.47 29.01
N LEU A 657 -9.92 -0.47 28.67
CA LEU A 657 -10.42 0.53 29.63
C LEU A 657 -11.15 -0.15 30.80
N LYS A 658 -12.02 -1.12 30.50
CA LYS A 658 -12.72 -1.92 31.51
C LYS A 658 -11.78 -2.76 32.35
N SER A 659 -10.79 -3.43 31.74
CA SER A 659 -9.84 -4.24 32.51
C SER A 659 -8.94 -3.40 33.42
N MET A 660 -8.66 -2.16 33.03
CA MET A 660 -7.89 -1.19 33.82
C MET A 660 -8.75 -0.38 34.81
N GLN A 661 -10.06 -0.63 34.86
CA GLN A 661 -11.03 0.05 35.74
C GLN A 661 -11.09 1.58 35.54
N LEU A 662 -10.88 2.04 34.30
CA LEU A 662 -10.98 3.45 33.92
C LEU A 662 -12.42 3.79 33.52
N VAL A 663 -13.32 3.78 34.50
CA VAL A 663 -14.77 3.91 34.29
C VAL A 663 -15.23 5.26 33.74
N ASP A 664 -14.44 6.31 33.96
CA ASP A 664 -14.72 7.68 33.48
C ASP A 664 -14.09 7.98 32.11
N SER A 665 -13.36 7.01 31.52
CA SER A 665 -12.73 7.16 30.21
C SER A 665 -13.59 6.55 29.10
N HIS A 666 -13.55 7.18 27.93
CA HIS A 666 -14.25 6.74 26.74
C HIS A 666 -13.26 6.32 25.64
N PRO A 667 -13.59 5.36 24.73
CA PRO A 667 -12.70 5.02 23.62
C PRO A 667 -12.34 6.21 22.72
N LEU A 668 -13.23 7.20 22.59
CA LEU A 668 -13.01 8.45 21.85
C LEU A 668 -11.98 9.39 22.51
N ASP A 669 -11.56 9.11 23.75
CA ASP A 669 -10.45 9.85 24.38
C ASP A 669 -9.10 9.44 23.78
N TYR A 670 -9.05 8.38 22.96
CA TYR A 670 -7.82 7.76 22.44
C TYR A 670 -7.83 7.51 20.93
N LEU A 671 -8.99 7.25 20.32
CA LEU A 671 -9.13 6.98 18.89
C LEU A 671 -10.29 7.80 18.33
N ASN A 672 -10.02 8.63 17.33
CA ASN A 672 -11.03 9.46 16.70
C ASN A 672 -10.97 9.36 15.17
N PHE A 673 -12.15 9.22 14.56
CA PHE A 673 -12.32 9.24 13.12
C PHE A 673 -13.05 10.52 12.70
N TYR A 674 -12.55 11.14 11.64
CA TYR A 674 -13.08 12.36 11.05
C TYR A 674 -13.25 12.18 9.54
N CYS A 675 -14.02 13.08 8.94
CA CYS A 675 -13.99 13.31 7.50
C CYS A 675 -13.92 14.81 7.21
N LEU A 676 -13.71 15.18 5.96
CA LEU A 676 -13.68 16.58 5.54
C LEU A 676 -14.94 16.95 4.76
N GLY A 677 -15.39 18.18 4.94
CA GLY A 677 -16.48 18.76 4.17
C GLY A 677 -16.40 20.27 4.11
N ASN A 678 -17.07 20.84 3.12
CA ASN A 678 -17.16 22.27 2.96
C ASN A 678 -18.62 22.72 2.84
N ARG A 679 -18.89 23.95 3.26
CA ARG A 679 -20.10 24.68 2.92
C ARG A 679 -19.72 26.04 2.38
N GLU A 680 -20.19 26.35 1.19
CA GLU A 680 -19.82 27.59 0.50
C GLU A 680 -21.07 28.29 0.00
N ALA A 681 -21.28 29.55 0.42
CA ALA A 681 -22.43 30.33 -0.02
C ALA A 681 -22.37 30.51 -1.54
N ASN A 682 -23.43 30.08 -2.23
CA ASN A 682 -23.55 30.25 -3.66
C ASN A 682 -24.20 31.62 -3.97
N GLY A 683 -23.48 32.49 -4.67
CA GLY A 683 -23.96 33.82 -5.09
C GLY A 683 -24.78 33.84 -6.38
N GLN A 684 -24.97 32.71 -7.06
CA GLN A 684 -25.71 32.62 -8.32
C GLN A 684 -26.86 31.61 -8.20
N PHE A 685 -28.10 32.09 -8.32
CA PHE A 685 -29.26 31.20 -8.50
C PHE A 685 -29.17 30.57 -9.89
N ALA A 686 -29.11 29.23 -9.95
CA ALA A 686 -29.25 28.50 -11.21
C ALA A 686 -30.54 28.93 -11.93
N ASN A 687 -30.48 29.09 -13.26
CA ASN A 687 -31.68 29.22 -14.08
C ASN A 687 -32.58 27.97 -13.87
N ASP A 688 -33.90 28.15 -13.82
CA ASP A 688 -34.93 27.12 -13.56
C ASP A 688 -34.88 25.84 -14.45
N ALA A 689 -33.97 25.79 -15.44
CA ALA A 689 -33.83 24.69 -16.40
C ALA A 689 -32.72 23.66 -16.06
N ASP A 690 -31.82 23.94 -15.11
CA ASP A 690 -30.72 23.02 -14.74
C ASP A 690 -31.17 22.05 -13.63
N LYS A 691 -30.84 20.75 -13.75
CA LYS A 691 -31.04 19.78 -12.64
C LYS A 691 -30.07 20.11 -11.51
N VAL A 692 -30.59 20.65 -10.42
CA VAL A 692 -29.82 21.03 -9.25
C VAL A 692 -29.79 19.87 -8.23
N SER A 693 -28.60 19.45 -7.79
CA SER A 693 -28.45 18.41 -6.75
C SER A 693 -28.89 18.93 -5.38
N ASP A 694 -29.28 18.04 -4.47
CA ASP A 694 -29.58 18.44 -3.09
C ASP A 694 -28.35 19.09 -2.42
N SER A 695 -27.14 18.62 -2.74
CA SER A 695 -25.87 19.23 -2.29
C SER A 695 -25.68 20.66 -2.76
N TYR A 696 -26.13 21.01 -3.97
CA TYR A 696 -26.16 22.40 -4.41
C TYR A 696 -27.19 23.22 -3.63
N LYS A 697 -28.40 22.65 -3.41
CA LYS A 697 -29.46 23.32 -2.64
C LYS A 697 -29.02 23.64 -1.21
N PHE A 698 -28.35 22.70 -0.55
CA PHE A 698 -27.85 22.87 0.82
C PHE A 698 -26.44 23.49 0.89
N GLN A 699 -25.86 23.82 -0.26
CA GLN A 699 -24.58 24.51 -0.41
C GLN A 699 -23.43 23.79 0.28
N ARG A 700 -23.37 22.47 0.14
CA ARG A 700 -22.42 21.61 0.86
C ARG A 700 -21.97 20.43 0.03
N PHE A 701 -20.74 19.96 0.26
CA PHE A 701 -20.27 18.66 -0.20
C PHE A 701 -19.09 18.20 0.64
N MET A 702 -18.75 16.91 0.56
CA MET A 702 -17.52 16.42 1.16
C MET A 702 -16.31 17.02 0.44
N ILE A 703 -15.20 17.18 1.16
CA ILE A 703 -13.88 17.32 0.56
C ILE A 703 -13.31 15.92 0.51
N TYR A 704 -12.94 15.46 -0.69
CA TYR A 704 -12.49 14.09 -0.86
C TYR A 704 -11.06 13.92 -0.36
N VAL A 705 -10.89 13.15 0.71
CA VAL A 705 -9.59 12.79 1.26
C VAL A 705 -9.00 11.67 0.41
N HIS A 706 -8.18 12.05 -0.55
CA HIS A 706 -7.38 11.11 -1.33
C HIS A 706 -5.97 10.93 -0.75
N ALA A 707 -5.61 11.61 0.33
CA ALA A 707 -4.37 11.43 1.06
C ALA A 707 -4.02 9.95 1.34
N LYS A 708 -2.72 9.66 1.46
CA LYS A 708 -2.17 8.41 2.02
C LYS A 708 -0.93 8.71 2.85
N GLY A 709 -1.14 9.25 4.04
CA GLY A 709 -0.08 9.69 4.95
C GLY A 709 -0.30 9.30 6.40
N MET A 710 0.80 9.20 7.15
CA MET A 710 0.81 9.01 8.59
C MET A 710 1.96 9.80 9.21
N ILE A 711 1.64 10.64 10.21
CA ILE A 711 2.60 11.37 11.04
C ILE A 711 2.63 10.71 12.41
N VAL A 712 3.83 10.49 12.95
CA VAL A 712 4.06 9.85 14.24
C VAL A 712 4.92 10.77 15.10
N ASP A 713 4.38 11.13 16.26
CA ASP A 713 5.05 11.90 17.33
C ASP A 713 5.70 13.21 16.86
N ASP A 714 5.21 13.81 15.76
CA ASP A 714 5.78 15.00 15.10
C ASP A 714 7.28 14.91 14.70
N GLU A 715 7.86 13.70 14.70
CA GLU A 715 9.26 13.46 14.30
C GLU A 715 9.40 12.58 13.05
N TYR A 716 8.39 11.78 12.71
CA TYR A 716 8.45 10.84 11.59
C TYR A 716 7.19 10.91 10.73
N VAL A 717 7.35 10.85 9.40
CA VAL A 717 6.26 10.87 8.42
C VAL A 717 6.39 9.73 7.43
N ILE A 718 5.29 9.03 7.14
CA ILE A 718 5.13 8.14 5.99
C ILE A 718 4.15 8.79 5.02
N LEU A 719 4.49 8.83 3.74
CA LEU A 719 3.64 9.38 2.68
C LEU A 719 3.87 8.63 1.37
N GLY A 720 2.80 8.34 0.64
CA GLY A 720 2.93 7.64 -0.64
C GLY A 720 1.60 7.46 -1.37
N SER A 721 1.50 6.36 -2.12
CA SER A 721 0.29 5.99 -2.86
C SER A 721 -0.57 4.93 -2.18
N ALA A 722 -0.06 4.29 -1.12
CA ALA A 722 -0.66 3.11 -0.50
C ALA A 722 -1.79 3.44 0.48
N ASN A 723 -2.99 2.95 0.18
CA ASN A 723 -4.13 3.02 1.05
C ASN A 723 -4.02 2.04 2.24
N ILE A 724 -4.75 2.29 3.33
CA ILE A 724 -4.88 1.31 4.43
C ILE A 724 -6.00 0.33 4.07
N ASN A 725 -5.66 -0.56 3.13
CA ASN A 725 -6.47 -1.69 2.69
C ASN A 725 -5.56 -2.83 2.22
N GLN A 726 -6.12 -4.02 2.02
CA GLN A 726 -5.37 -5.17 1.54
C GLN A 726 -4.85 -4.96 0.12
N ARG A 727 -5.61 -4.29 -0.75
CA ARG A 727 -5.21 -3.93 -2.13
C ARG A 727 -3.83 -3.27 -2.18
N SER A 728 -3.57 -2.29 -1.32
CA SER A 728 -2.30 -1.56 -1.29
C SER A 728 -1.24 -2.24 -0.42
N LEU A 729 -1.63 -2.89 0.69
CA LEU A 729 -0.68 -3.41 1.67
C LEU A 729 -0.25 -4.86 1.44
N ALA A 730 -0.93 -5.63 0.59
CA ALA A 730 -0.58 -7.05 0.37
C ALA A 730 0.79 -7.28 -0.29
N GLY A 731 1.36 -6.28 -0.98
CA GLY A 731 2.58 -6.41 -1.80
C GLY A 731 2.34 -7.06 -3.17
N SER A 732 1.44 -8.04 -3.26
CA SER A 732 1.15 -8.80 -4.49
C SER A 732 -0.15 -8.39 -5.21
N LYS A 733 -0.88 -7.40 -4.69
CA LYS A 733 -2.13 -6.88 -5.31
C LYS A 733 -1.77 -5.67 -6.19
N ASP A 734 -2.11 -4.45 -5.79
CA ASP A 734 -1.71 -3.23 -6.50
C ASP A 734 -0.23 -2.93 -6.24
N THR A 735 0.43 -2.27 -7.20
CA THR A 735 1.80 -1.79 -6.96
C THR A 735 1.78 -0.39 -6.37
N GLU A 736 2.45 -0.19 -5.24
CA GLU A 736 2.48 1.06 -4.49
C GLU A 736 3.92 1.50 -4.20
N ILE A 737 4.10 2.78 -3.86
CA ILE A 737 5.35 3.36 -3.41
C ILE A 737 5.06 4.35 -2.27
N ALA A 738 5.94 4.38 -1.27
CA ALA A 738 5.90 5.36 -0.21
C ALA A 738 7.32 5.74 0.22
N MET A 739 7.45 6.87 0.88
CA MET A 739 8.65 7.25 1.61
C MET A 739 8.33 7.28 3.11
N GLY A 740 9.31 6.94 3.93
CA GLY A 740 9.35 7.33 5.34
C GLY A 740 10.52 8.25 5.59
N ALA A 741 10.31 9.33 6.33
CA ALA A 741 11.34 10.32 6.55
C ALA A 741 11.26 10.96 7.94
N TYR A 742 12.43 11.40 8.41
CA TYR A 742 12.56 12.21 9.63
C TYR A 742 13.77 13.13 9.54
N GLN A 743 13.76 14.18 10.36
CA GLN A 743 14.93 15.04 10.57
C GLN A 743 15.68 14.56 11.83
N PRO A 744 16.92 14.03 11.74
CA PRO A 744 17.63 13.44 12.88
C PRO A 744 17.91 14.45 14.01
N HIS A 745 17.94 15.74 13.69
CA HIS A 745 18.13 16.82 14.68
C HIS A 745 16.83 17.30 15.32
N HIS A 746 15.66 16.86 14.85
CA HIS A 746 14.35 17.22 15.38
C HIS A 746 13.60 15.96 15.81
N SER A 747 14.15 15.28 16.81
CA SER A 747 13.57 14.08 17.43
C SER A 747 13.46 14.25 18.94
N TRP A 748 12.54 13.50 19.56
CA TRP A 748 12.37 13.48 21.01
C TRP A 748 13.67 13.12 21.72
N ALA A 749 14.42 12.12 21.22
CA ALA A 749 15.72 11.74 21.80
C ALA A 749 16.78 12.84 21.71
N LYS A 750 16.79 13.63 20.63
CA LYS A 750 17.79 14.70 20.47
C LYS A 750 17.40 15.97 21.23
N LYS A 751 16.11 16.29 21.27
CA LYS A 751 15.58 17.53 21.85
C LYS A 751 15.26 17.44 23.32
N GLN A 752 14.93 16.24 23.81
CA GLN A 752 14.42 16.03 25.18
C GLN A 752 13.14 16.83 25.49
N GLN A 753 12.44 17.25 24.43
CA GLN A 753 11.15 17.96 24.43
C GLN A 753 10.48 17.73 23.08
N HIS A 754 9.24 18.18 22.93
CA HIS A 754 8.47 18.07 21.69
C HIS A 754 9.25 18.67 20.50
N PRO A 755 9.59 17.88 19.47
CA PRO A 755 10.33 18.35 18.30
C PRO A 755 9.46 19.25 17.42
N ARG A 756 9.92 20.49 17.15
CA ARG A 756 9.19 21.45 16.28
C ARG A 756 9.90 21.69 14.95
N GLY A 757 10.25 20.59 14.29
CA GLY A 757 10.83 20.57 12.95
C GLY A 757 9.78 20.71 11.84
N GLN A 758 10.16 20.37 10.61
CA GLN A 758 9.29 20.43 9.44
C GLN A 758 8.10 19.45 9.53
N VAL A 759 8.25 18.30 10.20
CA VAL A 759 7.14 17.34 10.38
C VAL A 759 6.04 17.95 11.28
N TYR A 760 6.41 18.52 12.42
CA TYR A 760 5.53 19.34 13.27
C TYR A 760 4.88 20.47 12.47
N GLY A 761 5.67 21.25 11.73
CA GLY A 761 5.17 22.36 10.93
C GLY A 761 4.13 21.93 9.90
N TYR A 762 4.37 20.80 9.24
CA TYR A 762 3.46 20.21 8.28
C TYR A 762 2.15 19.73 8.93
N ARG A 763 2.24 19.05 10.07
CA ARG A 763 1.06 18.61 10.83
C ARG A 763 0.22 19.79 11.32
N MET A 764 0.85 20.83 11.87
CA MET A 764 0.18 22.08 12.24
C MET A 764 -0.45 22.78 11.03
N SER A 765 0.18 22.71 9.86
CA SER A 765 -0.36 23.29 8.61
C SER A 765 -1.64 22.58 8.15
N LEU A 766 -1.64 21.24 8.18
CA LEU A 766 -2.84 20.44 7.91
C LEU A 766 -3.95 20.73 8.93
N TRP A 767 -3.61 20.90 10.21
CA TRP A 767 -4.59 21.25 11.23
C TRP A 767 -5.10 22.68 11.09
N ALA A 768 -4.29 23.63 10.63
CA ALA A 768 -4.73 24.99 10.35
C ALA A 768 -5.77 25.02 9.21
N GLU A 769 -5.60 24.17 8.20
CA GLU A 769 -6.59 23.94 7.14
C GLU A 769 -7.85 23.28 7.69
N HIS A 770 -7.73 22.12 8.33
CA HIS A 770 -8.87 21.32 8.75
C HIS A 770 -9.67 21.95 9.89
N LEU A 771 -9.01 22.61 10.84
CA LEU A 771 -9.67 23.25 11.99
C LEU A 771 -9.96 24.74 11.73
N GLY A 772 -9.40 25.34 10.68
CA GLY A 772 -9.54 26.77 10.37
C GLY A 772 -8.92 27.71 11.40
N MET A 773 -8.14 27.18 12.35
CA MET A 773 -7.51 27.94 13.44
C MET A 773 -6.37 27.12 14.07
N LEU A 774 -5.49 27.81 14.80
CA LEU A 774 -4.46 27.18 15.63
C LEU A 774 -4.53 27.68 17.07
N GLU A 775 -4.49 26.75 18.01
CA GLU A 775 -4.53 26.99 19.46
C GLU A 775 -3.33 26.29 20.14
N ASP A 776 -2.94 26.75 21.32
CA ASP A 776 -1.80 26.17 22.05
C ASP A 776 -2.02 24.70 22.41
N SER A 777 -3.27 24.28 22.64
CA SER A 777 -3.61 22.87 22.89
C SER A 777 -3.22 21.96 21.73
N PHE A 778 -3.22 22.45 20.49
CA PHE A 778 -2.84 21.67 19.32
C PHE A 778 -1.33 21.41 19.21
N GLN A 779 -0.53 22.02 20.09
CA GLN A 779 0.90 21.75 20.17
C GLN A 779 1.20 20.42 20.85
N GLU A 780 0.27 19.84 21.63
CA GLU A 780 0.44 18.56 22.33
C GLU A 780 -0.70 17.59 21.97
N PRO A 781 -0.64 16.91 20.80
CA PRO A 781 -1.76 16.14 20.27
C PRO A 781 -2.20 14.94 21.12
N GLU A 782 -1.35 14.41 21.99
CA GLU A 782 -1.72 13.33 22.92
C GLU A 782 -2.55 13.80 24.12
N ALA A 783 -2.53 15.11 24.40
CA ALA A 783 -3.16 15.69 25.57
C ALA A 783 -4.69 15.57 25.47
N PHE A 784 -5.33 15.27 26.59
CA PHE A 784 -6.79 15.15 26.65
C PHE A 784 -7.51 16.43 26.18
N GLU A 785 -7.01 17.60 26.57
CA GLU A 785 -7.59 18.89 26.14
C GLU A 785 -7.47 19.11 24.63
N CYS A 786 -6.40 18.63 23.99
CA CYS A 786 -6.26 18.67 22.54
C CYS A 786 -7.34 17.82 21.86
N VAL A 787 -7.46 16.55 22.28
CA VAL A 787 -8.46 15.61 21.76
C VAL A 787 -9.87 16.18 21.89
N LYS A 788 -10.19 16.68 23.08
CA LYS A 788 -11.48 17.30 23.39
C LYS A 788 -11.75 18.50 22.48
N ARG A 789 -10.78 19.40 22.32
CA ARG A 789 -10.95 20.60 21.49
C ARG A 789 -11.14 20.26 20.01
N VAL A 790 -10.37 19.32 19.47
CA VAL A 790 -10.54 18.83 18.09
C VAL A 790 -11.92 18.21 17.91
N ASN A 791 -12.38 17.40 18.87
CA ASN A 791 -13.71 16.80 18.82
C ASN A 791 -14.84 17.83 18.92
N GLU A 792 -14.71 18.86 19.75
CA GLU A 792 -15.69 19.95 19.84
C GLU A 792 -15.87 20.67 18.51
N VAL A 793 -14.76 21.00 17.82
CA VAL A 793 -14.80 21.63 16.50
C VAL A 793 -15.44 20.70 15.48
N ALA A 794 -15.04 19.44 15.44
CA ALA A 794 -15.55 18.45 14.50
C ALA A 794 -17.05 18.17 14.69
N GLU A 795 -17.53 18.15 15.93
CA GLU A 795 -18.96 17.98 16.27
C GLU A 795 -19.80 19.22 15.96
N ASP A 796 -19.29 20.41 16.25
CA ASP A 796 -19.95 21.66 15.87
C ASP A 796 -20.04 21.79 14.35
N ASN A 797 -18.94 21.51 13.64
CA ASN A 797 -18.94 21.49 12.19
C ASN A 797 -19.88 20.45 11.61
N TRP A 798 -20.01 19.26 12.18
CA TRP A 798 -21.01 18.29 11.71
C TRP A 798 -22.44 18.85 11.83
N LYS A 799 -22.78 19.46 12.97
CA LYS A 799 -24.09 20.11 13.16
C LYS A 799 -24.35 21.22 12.14
N ARG A 800 -23.34 22.07 11.89
CA ARG A 800 -23.41 23.12 10.87
C ARG A 800 -23.46 22.55 9.46
N TYR A 801 -22.73 21.46 9.19
CA TYR A 801 -22.70 20.78 7.91
C TYR A 801 -24.09 20.24 7.56
N THR A 802 -24.76 19.60 8.51
CA THR A 802 -26.06 18.95 8.30
C THR A 802 -27.27 19.89 8.41
N ALA A 803 -27.10 21.11 8.94
CA ALA A 803 -28.17 22.10 9.09
C ALA A 803 -28.84 22.49 7.76
N GLU A 804 -30.17 22.63 7.78
CA GLU A 804 -30.95 23.06 6.62
C GLU A 804 -30.59 24.48 6.17
N ILE A 805 -30.39 25.39 7.13
CA ILE A 805 -29.98 26.78 6.88
C ILE A 805 -28.46 26.82 6.70
N PHE A 806 -28.00 27.60 5.72
CA PHE A 806 -26.58 27.83 5.50
C PHE A 806 -25.91 28.41 6.75
N THR A 807 -24.85 27.76 7.21
CA THR A 807 -23.98 28.23 8.28
C THR A 807 -22.55 27.92 7.90
N GLU A 808 -21.66 28.91 8.00
CA GLU A 808 -20.24 28.73 7.70
C GLU A 808 -19.58 27.76 8.70
N LEU A 809 -18.71 26.89 8.20
CA LEU A 809 -17.96 25.93 9.00
C LEU A 809 -16.72 26.60 9.61
N GLN A 810 -16.27 26.09 10.76
CA GLN A 810 -14.96 26.40 11.32
C GLN A 810 -13.92 25.46 10.70
N GLY A 811 -13.29 25.85 9.59
CA GLY A 811 -12.45 24.94 8.81
C GLY A 811 -13.28 23.85 8.11
N HIS A 812 -12.71 22.65 8.00
CA HIS A 812 -13.24 21.56 7.17
C HIS A 812 -13.46 20.24 7.93
N LEU A 813 -12.91 20.08 9.14
CA LEU A 813 -12.95 18.85 9.89
C LEU A 813 -14.37 18.58 10.41
N LEU A 814 -14.93 17.44 10.04
CA LEU A 814 -16.21 16.94 10.49
C LEU A 814 -15.99 15.70 11.36
N LYS A 815 -16.82 15.52 12.39
CA LYS A 815 -16.91 14.22 13.06
C LYS A 815 -17.32 13.18 12.01
N TYR A 816 -16.61 12.06 11.92
CA TYR A 816 -17.11 10.96 11.09
C TYR A 816 -18.49 10.55 11.62
N PRO A 817 -19.51 10.35 10.78
CA PRO A 817 -20.91 10.34 11.22
C PRO A 817 -21.36 9.03 11.89
N ILE A 818 -20.59 8.61 12.89
CA ILE A 818 -20.81 7.46 13.75
C ILE A 818 -20.85 7.87 15.22
N GLN A 819 -21.59 7.11 16.00
CA GLN A 819 -21.56 7.09 17.45
C GLN A 819 -20.83 5.84 17.93
N VAL A 820 -20.08 6.00 19.02
CA VAL A 820 -19.38 4.90 19.70
C VAL A 820 -19.84 4.89 21.15
N ASP A 821 -20.23 3.72 21.67
CA ASP A 821 -20.57 3.56 23.07
C ASP A 821 -19.38 3.11 23.94
N ALA A 822 -19.58 3.02 25.25
CA ALA A 822 -18.57 2.59 26.21
C ALA A 822 -18.11 1.12 26.03
N ASP A 823 -18.84 0.32 25.24
CA ASP A 823 -18.49 -1.07 24.91
C ASP A 823 -17.74 -1.16 23.58
N GLY A 824 -17.56 -0.03 22.88
CA GLY A 824 -16.93 0.07 21.58
C GLY A 824 -17.83 -0.36 20.42
N LYS A 825 -19.16 -0.39 20.62
CA LYS A 825 -20.12 -0.63 19.54
C LYS A 825 -20.21 0.63 18.68
N VAL A 826 -20.22 0.42 17.36
CA VAL A 826 -20.34 1.50 16.37
C VAL A 826 -21.77 1.51 15.82
N CYS A 827 -22.40 2.68 15.84
CA CYS A 827 -23.72 2.95 15.27
C CYS A 827 -23.64 4.21 14.40
N PRO A 828 -24.55 4.43 13.42
CA PRO A 828 -24.68 5.75 12.81
C PRO A 828 -25.07 6.78 13.88
N LEU A 829 -24.79 8.06 13.62
CA LEU A 829 -25.34 9.13 14.47
C LEU A 829 -26.89 9.10 14.43
N PRO A 830 -27.57 9.50 15.53
CA PRO A 830 -29.02 9.61 15.55
C PRO A 830 -29.53 10.44 14.38
N ASP A 831 -30.63 9.99 13.75
CA ASP A 831 -31.26 10.61 12.56
C ASP A 831 -30.44 10.60 11.26
N TYR A 832 -29.22 10.04 11.27
CA TYR A 832 -28.33 9.95 10.10
C TYR A 832 -27.98 8.50 9.75
N GLU A 833 -28.97 7.69 9.36
CA GLU A 833 -28.69 6.33 8.84
C GLU A 833 -27.96 6.36 7.48
N CYS A 834 -28.20 7.41 6.69
CA CYS A 834 -27.60 7.64 5.38
C CYS A 834 -26.83 8.97 5.34
N PHE A 835 -25.91 9.10 4.38
CA PHE A 835 -25.24 10.37 4.15
C PHE A 835 -26.21 11.46 3.66
N PRO A 836 -26.00 12.73 4.11
CA PRO A 836 -26.84 13.85 3.69
C PRO A 836 -26.76 14.05 2.16
N ASP A 837 -27.90 14.38 1.54
CA ASP A 837 -28.09 14.74 0.13
C ASP A 837 -27.86 13.61 -0.91
N VAL A 838 -26.96 12.69 -0.64
CA VAL A 838 -26.54 11.65 -1.61
C VAL A 838 -27.12 10.27 -1.30
N GLY A 839 -27.51 10.03 -0.04
CA GLY A 839 -27.98 8.73 0.44
C GLY A 839 -26.86 7.72 0.63
N GLY A 840 -27.20 6.43 0.67
CA GLY A 840 -26.25 5.35 0.99
C GLY A 840 -26.03 5.25 2.50
N LYS A 841 -26.03 4.02 3.03
CA LYS A 841 -25.91 3.82 4.48
C LYS A 841 -24.50 4.14 4.95
N ILE A 842 -24.39 4.83 6.08
CA ILE A 842 -23.10 5.25 6.66
C ILE A 842 -22.25 4.04 7.07
N LEU A 843 -22.86 3.02 7.67
CA LEU A 843 -22.16 1.79 8.06
C LEU A 843 -22.00 0.79 6.89
N GLY A 844 -22.46 1.15 5.69
CA GLY A 844 -22.44 0.28 4.52
C GLY A 844 -23.38 -0.93 4.62
N ASN A 845 -23.28 -1.82 3.63
CA ASN A 845 -23.90 -3.15 3.64
C ASN A 845 -22.97 -4.15 2.95
N PRO A 846 -22.84 -5.40 3.44
CA PRO A 846 -22.08 -6.43 2.75
C PRO A 846 -22.78 -6.83 1.44
N SER A 847 -21.99 -7.24 0.44
CA SER A 847 -22.52 -7.78 -0.79
C SER A 847 -22.28 -9.29 -0.88
N PRO A 848 -23.30 -10.12 -1.19
CA PRO A 848 -23.08 -11.51 -1.54
C PRO A 848 -22.63 -11.71 -3.00
N THR A 849 -22.64 -10.64 -3.82
CA THR A 849 -22.41 -10.74 -5.27
C THR A 849 -21.03 -10.26 -5.72
N ILE A 850 -20.34 -9.47 -4.90
CA ILE A 850 -19.00 -8.96 -5.20
C ILE A 850 -17.98 -9.82 -4.42
N PRO A 851 -16.94 -10.34 -5.08
CA PRO A 851 -15.85 -11.01 -4.37
C PRO A 851 -15.10 -10.04 -3.45
N ASP A 852 -15.00 -10.35 -2.15
CA ASP A 852 -14.31 -9.55 -1.12
C ASP A 852 -12.93 -9.05 -1.56
N VAL A 853 -12.20 -9.84 -2.36
CA VAL A 853 -10.85 -9.49 -2.85
C VAL A 853 -10.81 -8.18 -3.66
N LEU A 854 -11.94 -7.76 -4.24
CA LEU A 854 -12.07 -6.53 -5.02
C LEU A 854 -12.25 -5.28 -4.14
N THR A 855 -12.93 -5.45 -3.00
CA THR A 855 -13.32 -4.37 -2.07
C THR A 855 -12.47 -4.35 -0.79
N THR A 856 -11.55 -5.31 -0.63
CA THR A 856 -10.58 -5.41 0.50
C THR A 856 -9.18 -4.92 0.20
#